data_AF-A0A2M9LCL2-F1
#
_entry.id   AF-A0A2M9LCL2-F1
#
_cell.length_a   1.000
_cell.length_b   1.000
_cell.length_c   1.000
_cell.angle_alpha   90.00
_cell.angle_beta   90.00
_cell.angle_gamma   90.00
#
_symmetry.space_group_name_H-M   'P 1'
#
loop_
_entity.id
_entity.type
_entity.pdbx_description
1 polymer ?
#
loop_
_entity_poly.entity_id
_entity_poly.type
_entity_poly.pdbx_seq_one_letter_code
_entity_poly.pdbx_strand_id
1 'polypeptide(L)'
;MTGRDETAVAAAIATATERLQGGSRGRLHVTGPAGSGKSAVLAGIAEAFPAAIAIDAAGRSADSVVQELSDRTGALRRRGFGTLDDLERALRRDRTARTVLLANTQQAGSLACGGEAVRLRAVVGALTTAAQEGRLQLVVEQPEPPAPLDAEPTAYWLEVLRLSGGTGHDELTALTAAVPPQSLAALRALANAQLRRVPVAAWAELCRAADVPVTEADLLALAAEPLVREADGTVGFDRPALVEELQYAPVEAAAFHVRMTEHLSAADLTAPWAARSLPGHAAASGRFDDLLDDPRALAHVPQDALTEALRTAYADGAFRYGTPAAALRHLVGYGLAGAPHGEWVAWLAHDAHTRGRFDRAEALAAACPEPLTFRTVWSRWSPIGAFTPRTGPWHTEEIDRVYAAELRGAPVVVTEDEEENGWVRDAATGELIGPADSGLGPGSATLTVRPGIGYATVLDGPDGAPLGLFHHPDAETAGAVGDLLVLAGVRGAYAVRPDVGLLRDAPAHRLVPLVGSFGRQLPRPYDPAATPDLRQLLEQAFGAEGLHPIDPVPDGITHGPTRELLATVGLPAVDSPTGYWLTPGAQLPARPWPDGVEQLGTGPYHLLGGWLGADLVLDGSDGRVLRMMPAHWPDTARPREPLIGTTLERFLTMIAVQAQYLTAYWPREADSNDLLSELRTRLAGIDPDAAATDSWQHVLEPDTWA
;
A
#
# COMPACT_ATOMS: atom_id res chain seq x y z
N MET A 1 -28.17 25.53 25.21
CA MET A 1 -27.54 26.73 24.59
C MET A 1 -26.44 26.22 23.68
N THR A 2 -26.41 26.58 22.40
CA THR A 2 -25.52 25.97 21.40
C THR A 2 -24.04 26.32 21.54
N GLY A 3 -23.64 27.20 22.48
CA GLY A 3 -22.24 27.60 22.70
C GLY A 3 -21.60 28.39 21.54
N ARG A 4 -22.31 28.52 20.41
CA ARG A 4 -21.87 29.16 19.17
C ARG A 4 -22.16 30.66 19.20
N ASP A 5 -21.23 31.47 18.73
CA ASP A 5 -21.48 32.87 18.42
C ASP A 5 -22.19 32.96 17.06
N GLU A 6 -23.53 32.89 17.10
CA GLU A 6 -24.39 32.97 15.90
C GLU A 6 -24.16 34.26 15.09
N THR A 7 -23.72 35.35 15.75
CA THR A 7 -23.42 36.62 15.07
C THR A 7 -22.12 36.51 14.26
N ALA A 8 -21.09 35.90 14.85
CA ALA A 8 -19.82 35.63 14.17
C ALA A 8 -19.99 34.64 13.00
N VAL A 9 -20.81 33.59 13.18
CA VAL A 9 -21.14 32.64 12.12
C VAL A 9 -21.85 33.34 10.95
N ALA A 10 -22.87 34.15 11.22
CA ALA A 10 -23.59 34.90 10.19
C ALA A 10 -22.69 35.88 9.43
N ALA A 11 -21.80 36.58 10.14
CA ALA A 11 -20.81 37.47 9.52
C ALA A 11 -19.83 36.70 8.63
N ALA A 12 -19.34 35.53 9.09
CA ALA A 12 -18.43 34.69 8.32
C ALA A 12 -19.09 34.14 7.04
N ILE A 13 -20.37 33.76 7.09
CA ILE A 13 -21.14 33.33 5.91
C ILE A 13 -21.23 34.47 4.89
N ALA A 14 -21.54 35.69 5.33
CA ALA A 14 -21.64 36.86 4.45
C ALA A 14 -20.30 37.15 3.76
N THR A 15 -19.20 37.19 4.51
CA THR A 15 -17.84 37.40 3.98
C THR A 15 -17.43 36.30 2.99
N ALA A 16 -17.66 35.02 3.34
CA ALA A 16 -17.36 33.90 2.45
C ALA A 16 -18.17 33.96 1.16
N THR A 17 -19.45 34.32 1.25
CA THR A 17 -20.36 34.39 0.10
C THR A 17 -19.96 35.51 -0.86
N GLU A 18 -19.67 36.70 -0.35
CA GLU A 18 -19.15 37.82 -1.14
C GLU A 18 -17.87 37.40 -1.89
N ARG A 19 -16.98 36.67 -1.21
CA ARG A 19 -15.73 36.22 -1.82
C ARG A 19 -15.94 35.25 -2.99
N LEU A 20 -16.88 34.33 -2.85
CA LEU A 20 -17.15 33.27 -3.82
C LEU A 20 -17.90 33.77 -5.07
N GLN A 21 -18.72 34.83 -4.96
CA GLN A 21 -19.55 35.37 -6.04
C GLN A 21 -18.78 35.74 -7.32
N GLY A 22 -17.50 36.10 -7.20
CA GLY A 22 -16.67 36.45 -8.34
C GLY A 22 -16.31 35.27 -9.27
N GLY A 23 -16.59 34.02 -8.88
CA GLY A 23 -16.29 32.82 -9.66
C GLY A 23 -14.81 32.62 -9.99
N SER A 24 -13.93 33.45 -9.41
CA SER A 24 -12.49 33.35 -9.59
C SER A 24 -11.96 32.17 -8.80
N ARG A 25 -11.02 31.44 -9.41
CA ARG A 25 -10.35 30.31 -8.79
C ARG A 25 -9.68 30.72 -7.48
N GLY A 26 -9.82 29.89 -6.45
CA GLY A 26 -9.22 30.18 -5.16
C GLY A 26 -9.68 29.27 -4.04
N ARG A 27 -9.14 29.52 -2.85
CA ARG A 27 -9.27 28.64 -1.69
C ARG A 27 -9.61 29.43 -0.43
N LEU A 28 -10.62 28.97 0.30
CA LEU A 28 -11.05 29.51 1.58
C LEU A 28 -10.90 28.44 2.67
N HIS A 29 -10.16 28.77 3.72
CA HIS A 29 -10.08 27.93 4.91
C HIS A 29 -10.99 28.48 6.00
N VAL A 30 -11.88 27.66 6.52
CA VAL A 30 -12.72 27.98 7.68
C VAL A 30 -12.15 27.25 8.89
N THR A 31 -11.64 28.02 9.85
CA THR A 31 -10.81 27.50 10.94
C THR A 31 -11.25 28.02 12.30
N GLY A 32 -10.85 27.33 13.37
CA GLY A 32 -11.25 27.62 14.74
C GLY A 32 -11.40 26.35 15.58
N PRO A 33 -11.46 26.48 16.91
CA PRO A 33 -11.54 25.32 17.80
C PRO A 33 -12.88 24.57 17.64
N ALA A 34 -13.00 23.38 18.24
CA ALA A 34 -14.24 22.62 18.23
C ALA A 34 -15.40 23.45 18.83
N GLY A 35 -16.58 23.37 18.21
CA GLY A 35 -17.75 24.15 18.65
C GLY A 35 -17.82 25.59 18.14
N SER A 36 -16.80 26.12 17.43
CA SER A 36 -16.78 27.51 16.95
C SER A 36 -17.80 27.85 15.84
N GLY A 37 -18.56 26.87 15.34
CA GLY A 37 -19.56 27.06 14.28
C GLY A 37 -19.05 26.88 12.84
N LYS A 38 -17.84 26.34 12.63
CA LYS A 38 -17.27 26.12 11.29
C LYS A 38 -18.22 25.38 10.33
N SER A 39 -18.78 24.27 10.77
CA SER A 39 -19.69 23.45 9.94
C SER A 39 -20.98 24.20 9.60
N ALA A 40 -21.45 25.09 10.49
CA ALA A 40 -22.60 25.96 10.21
C ALA A 40 -22.27 27.03 9.15
N VAL A 41 -21.04 27.55 9.13
CA VAL A 41 -20.58 28.44 8.05
C VAL A 41 -20.61 27.72 6.71
N LEU A 42 -20.09 26.49 6.63
CA LEU A 42 -20.12 25.71 5.38
C LEU A 42 -21.55 25.38 4.93
N ALA A 43 -22.44 25.03 5.87
CA ALA A 43 -23.85 24.81 5.56
C ALA A 43 -24.51 26.09 5.00
N GLY A 44 -24.27 27.25 5.60
CA GLY A 44 -24.77 28.53 5.09
C GLY A 44 -24.21 28.89 3.71
N ILE A 45 -22.96 28.57 3.42
CA ILE A 45 -22.39 28.71 2.07
C ILE A 45 -23.09 27.76 1.08
N ALA A 46 -23.33 26.51 1.46
CA ALA A 46 -24.02 25.54 0.60
C ALA A 46 -25.46 25.99 0.27
N GLU A 47 -26.16 26.60 1.23
CA GLU A 47 -27.48 27.21 0.99
C GLU A 47 -27.40 28.40 0.04
N ALA A 48 -26.38 29.25 0.17
CA ALA A 48 -26.17 30.41 -0.71
C ALA A 48 -25.73 30.01 -2.13
N PHE A 49 -25.09 28.86 -2.29
CA PHE A 49 -24.64 28.32 -3.58
C PHE A 49 -25.17 26.89 -3.80
N PRO A 50 -26.43 26.70 -4.22
CA PRO A 50 -27.03 25.36 -4.40
C PRO A 50 -26.32 24.48 -5.43
N ALA A 51 -25.53 25.07 -6.34
CA ALA A 51 -24.72 24.35 -7.32
C ALA A 51 -23.36 23.87 -6.76
N ALA A 52 -23.01 24.27 -5.53
CA ALA A 52 -21.79 23.84 -4.87
C ALA A 52 -21.86 22.35 -4.50
N ILE A 53 -20.74 21.66 -4.67
CA ILE A 53 -20.58 20.28 -4.25
C ILE A 53 -20.21 20.30 -2.77
N ALA A 54 -21.22 20.20 -1.91
CA ALA A 54 -21.03 20.08 -0.47
C ALA A 54 -20.89 18.61 -0.05
N ILE A 55 -19.81 18.31 0.66
CA ILE A 55 -19.50 16.99 1.20
C ILE A 55 -19.15 17.13 2.67
N ASP A 56 -19.93 16.45 3.52
CA ASP A 56 -19.57 16.21 4.92
C ASP A 56 -18.68 14.98 5.00
N ALA A 57 -17.48 15.15 5.56
CA ALA A 57 -16.50 14.09 5.72
C ALA A 57 -16.64 13.31 7.03
N ALA A 58 -17.48 13.77 7.97
CA ALA A 58 -17.64 13.11 9.26
C ALA A 58 -18.04 11.63 9.10
N GLY A 59 -17.29 10.73 9.73
CA GLY A 59 -17.59 9.29 9.68
C GLY A 59 -17.17 8.59 8.37
N ARG A 60 -16.57 9.29 7.41
CA ARG A 60 -16.32 8.77 6.05
C ARG A 60 -14.84 8.58 5.76
N SER A 61 -14.52 7.57 4.94
CA SER A 61 -13.17 7.41 4.41
C SER A 61 -12.86 8.45 3.33
N ALA A 62 -11.59 8.78 3.17
CA ALA A 62 -11.08 9.64 2.11
C ALA A 62 -11.40 9.07 0.72
N ASP A 63 -11.37 7.75 0.56
CA ASP A 63 -11.78 7.09 -0.69
C ASP A 63 -13.27 7.34 -0.98
N SER A 64 -14.15 7.24 0.01
CA SER A 64 -15.57 7.57 -0.17
C SER A 64 -15.79 9.03 -0.59
N VAL A 65 -15.00 9.97 -0.04
CA VAL A 65 -15.05 11.39 -0.41
C VAL A 65 -14.57 11.58 -1.86
N VAL A 66 -13.47 10.94 -2.27
CA VAL A 66 -12.96 11.00 -3.65
C VAL A 66 -13.93 10.36 -4.64
N GLN A 67 -14.55 9.25 -4.27
CA GLN A 67 -15.57 8.59 -5.09
C GLN A 67 -16.76 9.52 -5.34
N GLU A 68 -17.31 10.11 -4.29
CA GLU A 68 -18.44 11.04 -4.42
C GLU A 68 -18.07 12.31 -5.23
N LEU A 69 -16.86 12.84 -5.03
CA LEU A 69 -16.36 13.95 -5.86
C LEU A 69 -16.30 13.55 -7.33
N SER A 70 -15.80 12.35 -7.63
CA SER A 70 -15.69 11.82 -8.99
C SER A 70 -17.06 11.65 -9.64
N ASP A 71 -18.04 11.13 -8.89
CA ASP A 71 -19.41 10.91 -9.36
C ASP A 71 -20.15 12.23 -9.63
N ARG A 72 -20.07 13.19 -8.69
CA ARG A 72 -20.75 14.49 -8.79
C ARG A 72 -20.11 15.42 -9.83
N THR A 73 -18.80 15.33 -10.03
CA THR A 73 -18.10 16.13 -11.07
C THR A 73 -18.18 15.49 -12.45
N GLY A 74 -18.32 14.16 -12.51
CA GLY A 74 -18.19 13.37 -13.73
C GLY A 74 -16.75 13.31 -14.25
N ALA A 75 -15.76 13.74 -13.45
CA ALA A 75 -14.36 13.86 -13.86
C ALA A 75 -13.75 12.52 -14.31
N LEU A 76 -14.23 11.41 -13.75
CA LEU A 76 -13.71 10.06 -14.02
C LEU A 76 -14.68 9.17 -14.84
N ARG A 77 -15.61 9.75 -15.61
CA ARG A 77 -16.61 8.98 -16.40
C ARG A 77 -16.04 8.08 -17.51
N ARG A 78 -14.73 8.08 -17.76
CA ARG A 78 -14.06 7.17 -18.72
C ARG A 78 -13.59 5.91 -17.98
N ARG A 79 -13.87 4.73 -18.54
CA ARG A 79 -13.34 3.45 -18.02
C ARG A 79 -11.81 3.51 -17.97
N GLY A 80 -11.24 3.23 -16.80
CA GLY A 80 -9.78 3.06 -16.62
C GLY A 80 -9.07 4.11 -15.76
N PHE A 81 -9.74 5.18 -15.32
CA PHE A 81 -9.15 6.21 -14.43
C PHE A 81 -9.89 6.22 -13.10
N GLY A 82 -9.14 6.17 -11.99
CA GLY A 82 -9.71 5.88 -10.67
C GLY A 82 -8.80 6.23 -9.51
N THR A 83 -7.87 7.18 -9.67
CA THR A 83 -6.97 7.61 -8.59
C THR A 83 -7.18 9.08 -8.26
N LEU A 84 -6.71 9.51 -7.09
CA LEU A 84 -6.69 10.92 -6.72
C LEU A 84 -5.90 11.78 -7.73
N ASP A 85 -4.80 11.26 -8.28
CA ASP A 85 -3.98 11.96 -9.28
C ASP A 85 -4.74 12.14 -10.60
N ASP A 86 -5.53 11.15 -11.01
CA ASP A 86 -6.40 11.27 -12.17
C ASP A 86 -7.50 12.29 -11.96
N LEU A 87 -8.12 12.29 -10.76
CA LEU A 87 -9.11 13.29 -10.39
C LEU A 87 -8.50 14.69 -10.39
N GLU A 88 -7.31 14.87 -9.80
CA GLU A 88 -6.57 16.13 -9.82
C GLU A 88 -6.36 16.61 -11.26
N ARG A 89 -5.79 15.75 -12.11
CA ARG A 89 -5.48 16.07 -13.51
C ARG A 89 -6.74 16.40 -14.31
N ALA A 90 -7.83 15.70 -14.06
CA ALA A 90 -9.11 15.96 -14.69
C ALA A 90 -9.67 17.33 -14.27
N LEU A 91 -9.67 17.64 -12.97
CA LEU A 91 -10.15 18.92 -12.43
C LEU A 91 -9.28 20.11 -12.85
N ARG A 92 -7.95 19.94 -12.94
CA ARG A 92 -7.03 20.95 -13.48
C ARG A 92 -7.37 21.34 -14.92
N ARG A 93 -7.82 20.38 -15.72
CA ARG A 93 -8.18 20.57 -17.13
C ARG A 93 -9.65 20.93 -17.35
N ASP A 94 -10.49 20.81 -16.32
CA ASP A 94 -11.90 21.16 -16.40
C ASP A 94 -12.07 22.68 -16.57
N ARG A 95 -12.81 23.07 -17.61
CA ARG A 95 -13.12 24.48 -17.90
C ARG A 95 -14.41 24.96 -17.25
N THR A 96 -15.15 24.04 -16.62
CA THR A 96 -16.36 24.31 -15.86
C THR A 96 -15.99 24.91 -14.51
N ALA A 97 -16.54 26.08 -14.17
CA ALA A 97 -16.36 26.66 -12.85
C ALA A 97 -17.11 25.82 -11.82
N ARG A 98 -16.44 25.43 -10.73
CA ARG A 98 -17.03 24.60 -9.66
C ARG A 98 -16.67 25.14 -8.30
N THR A 99 -17.58 24.97 -7.36
CA THR A 99 -17.35 25.24 -5.93
C THR A 99 -17.47 23.92 -5.18
N VAL A 100 -16.44 23.55 -4.42
CA VAL A 100 -16.42 22.34 -3.58
C VAL A 100 -16.27 22.78 -2.13
N LEU A 101 -17.15 22.25 -1.26
CA LEU A 101 -17.16 22.51 0.18
C LEU A 101 -16.89 21.19 0.90
N LEU A 102 -15.82 21.13 1.70
CA LEU A 102 -15.45 19.97 2.51
C LEU A 102 -15.61 20.30 4.00
N ALA A 103 -16.65 19.75 4.63
CA ALA A 103 -16.96 19.93 6.05
C ALA A 103 -16.41 18.79 6.92
N ASN A 104 -16.15 19.08 8.20
CA ASN A 104 -15.73 18.12 9.21
C ASN A 104 -14.56 17.20 8.80
N THR A 105 -13.56 17.72 8.07
CA THR A 105 -12.44 16.91 7.57
C THR A 105 -11.64 16.24 8.70
N GLN A 106 -11.58 16.87 9.86
CA GLN A 106 -10.98 16.35 11.09
C GLN A 106 -11.77 15.21 11.74
N GLN A 107 -13.03 15.00 11.34
CA GLN A 107 -13.89 13.95 11.86
C GLN A 107 -14.05 12.77 10.89
N ALA A 108 -13.26 12.75 9.83
CA ALA A 108 -13.26 11.66 8.88
C ALA A 108 -12.80 10.35 9.50
N GLY A 109 -13.31 9.26 8.93
CA GLY A 109 -13.13 7.91 9.44
C GLY A 109 -14.20 7.48 10.43
N SER A 110 -14.34 6.17 10.55
CA SER A 110 -15.31 5.52 11.44
C SER A 110 -14.81 5.42 12.88
N LEU A 111 -13.49 5.50 13.07
CA LEU A 111 -12.80 5.39 14.36
C LEU A 111 -12.38 6.78 14.86
N ALA A 112 -12.52 7.00 16.17
CA ALA A 112 -12.10 8.25 16.81
C ALA A 112 -10.58 8.47 16.71
N CYS A 113 -9.78 7.40 16.81
CA CYS A 113 -8.33 7.47 16.66
C CYS A 113 -7.83 7.32 15.21
N GLY A 114 -8.73 7.19 14.23
CA GLY A 114 -8.39 6.73 12.89
C GLY A 114 -7.55 7.66 12.02
N GLY A 115 -6.84 7.09 11.04
CA GLY A 115 -5.96 7.84 10.13
C GLY A 115 -6.63 8.55 8.95
N GLU A 116 -7.97 8.52 8.82
CA GLU A 116 -8.68 9.05 7.64
C GLU A 116 -8.64 10.58 7.53
N ALA A 117 -8.66 11.31 8.66
CA ALA A 117 -8.44 12.76 8.66
C ALA A 117 -7.08 13.14 8.04
N VAL A 118 -6.05 12.31 8.25
CA VAL A 118 -4.73 12.50 7.64
C VAL A 118 -4.78 12.26 6.13
N ARG A 119 -5.51 11.23 5.67
CA ARG A 119 -5.70 10.95 4.23
C ARG A 119 -6.43 12.07 3.52
N LEU A 120 -7.43 12.67 4.16
CA LEU A 120 -8.13 13.81 3.58
C LEU A 120 -7.23 15.02 3.36
N ARG A 121 -6.11 15.16 4.09
CA ARG A 121 -5.12 16.19 3.77
C ARG A 121 -4.51 16.01 2.37
N ALA A 122 -4.30 14.76 1.93
CA ALA A 122 -3.86 14.49 0.56
C ALA A 122 -4.93 14.88 -0.47
N VAL A 123 -6.20 14.58 -0.18
CA VAL A 123 -7.35 14.99 -1.03
C VAL A 123 -7.44 16.52 -1.12
N VAL A 124 -7.35 17.22 0.01
CA VAL A 124 -7.32 18.68 0.07
C VAL A 124 -6.11 19.25 -0.67
N GLY A 125 -4.96 18.58 -0.62
CA GLY A 125 -3.76 18.91 -1.39
C GLY A 125 -4.00 18.85 -2.90
N ALA A 126 -4.50 17.72 -3.40
CA ALA A 126 -4.83 17.54 -4.81
C ALA A 126 -5.87 18.57 -5.30
N LEU A 127 -6.95 18.77 -4.53
CA LEU A 127 -7.94 19.80 -4.85
C LEU A 127 -7.37 21.22 -4.79
N THR A 128 -6.37 21.47 -3.94
CA THR A 128 -5.65 22.73 -3.94
C THR A 128 -4.93 22.93 -5.26
N THR A 129 -4.15 21.95 -5.74
CA THR A 129 -3.49 22.03 -7.06
C THR A 129 -4.50 22.32 -8.18
N ALA A 130 -5.66 21.65 -8.14
CA ALA A 130 -6.76 21.91 -9.07
C ALA A 130 -7.37 23.32 -8.95
N ALA A 131 -7.46 23.88 -7.74
CA ALA A 131 -7.92 25.26 -7.51
C ALA A 131 -6.88 26.31 -7.94
N GLN A 132 -5.59 25.99 -7.90
CA GLN A 132 -4.52 26.89 -8.32
C GLN A 132 -4.46 27.01 -9.85
N GLU A 133 -4.61 25.89 -10.55
CA GLU A 133 -4.38 25.83 -11.99
C GLU A 133 -5.66 25.79 -12.83
N GLY A 134 -6.74 25.21 -12.28
CA GLY A 134 -8.04 25.05 -12.95
C GLY A 134 -9.05 26.15 -12.65
N ARG A 135 -10.35 25.79 -12.70
CA ARG A 135 -11.49 26.67 -12.41
C ARG A 135 -12.29 26.20 -11.18
N LEU A 136 -11.57 25.78 -10.15
CA LEU A 136 -12.14 25.31 -8.90
C LEU A 136 -12.05 26.39 -7.81
N GLN A 137 -13.15 26.57 -7.08
CA GLN A 137 -13.19 27.23 -5.78
C GLN A 137 -13.31 26.16 -4.70
N LEU A 138 -12.40 26.17 -3.74
CA LEU A 138 -12.34 25.17 -2.68
C LEU A 138 -12.57 25.83 -1.32
N VAL A 139 -13.56 25.37 -0.56
CA VAL A 139 -13.78 25.76 0.84
C VAL A 139 -13.55 24.55 1.73
N VAL A 140 -12.65 24.66 2.69
CA VAL A 140 -12.28 23.55 3.58
C VAL A 140 -12.46 23.96 5.03
N GLU A 141 -13.22 23.16 5.77
CA GLU A 141 -13.23 23.19 7.22
C GLU A 141 -12.01 22.44 7.76
N GLN A 142 -11.25 23.07 8.65
CA GLN A 142 -10.14 22.43 9.37
C GLN A 142 -9.94 23.07 10.76
N PRO A 143 -9.38 22.34 11.74
CA PRO A 143 -9.24 22.85 13.10
C PRO A 143 -8.24 24.01 13.18
N GLU A 144 -7.10 23.87 12.51
CA GLU A 144 -6.00 24.84 12.53
C GLU A 144 -5.83 25.52 11.16
N PRO A 145 -5.32 26.76 11.12
CA PRO A 145 -4.94 27.40 9.87
C PRO A 145 -3.79 26.62 9.19
N PRO A 146 -3.74 26.59 7.84
CA PRO A 146 -2.59 26.02 7.15
C PRO A 146 -1.31 26.79 7.51
N ALA A 147 -0.16 26.13 7.39
CA ALA A 147 1.13 26.81 7.46
C ALA A 147 1.16 27.99 6.46
N PRO A 148 1.80 29.12 6.81
CA PRO A 148 1.96 30.23 5.88
C PRO A 148 2.68 29.73 4.63
N LEU A 149 2.09 29.97 3.45
CA LEU A 149 2.80 29.73 2.19
C LEU A 149 3.86 30.81 2.02
N ASP A 150 5.02 30.45 1.47
CA ASP A 150 6.01 31.43 1.04
C ASP A 150 5.36 32.40 0.04
N ALA A 151 5.55 33.69 0.31
CA ALA A 151 4.76 34.80 -0.21
C ALA A 151 5.07 35.16 -1.68
N GLU A 152 5.02 34.18 -2.59
CA GLU A 152 5.01 34.49 -4.02
C GLU A 152 3.59 34.93 -4.46
N PRO A 153 3.46 36.02 -5.26
CA PRO A 153 2.17 36.45 -5.77
C PRO A 153 1.58 35.41 -6.72
N THR A 154 0.60 34.63 -6.25
CA THR A 154 -0.09 33.64 -7.07
C THR A 154 -1.29 34.25 -7.79
N ALA A 155 -1.57 33.80 -9.02
CA ALA A 155 -2.72 34.23 -9.82
C ALA A 155 -4.07 33.58 -9.39
N TYR A 156 -4.17 33.10 -8.16
CA TYR A 156 -5.37 32.59 -7.50
C TYR A 156 -5.43 33.17 -6.09
N TRP A 157 -6.61 33.26 -5.49
CA TRP A 157 -6.74 33.82 -4.14
C TRP A 157 -6.74 32.75 -3.05
N LEU A 158 -6.20 33.11 -1.89
CA LEU A 158 -6.18 32.28 -0.69
C LEU A 158 -6.63 33.12 0.51
N GLU A 159 -7.65 32.66 1.22
CA GLU A 159 -8.17 33.33 2.42
C GLU A 159 -8.35 32.35 3.58
N VAL A 160 -8.25 32.87 4.80
CA VAL A 160 -8.45 32.12 6.04
C VAL A 160 -9.46 32.89 6.90
N LEU A 161 -10.64 32.31 7.07
CA LEU A 161 -11.62 32.77 8.05
C LEU A 161 -11.38 32.05 9.37
N ARG A 162 -11.11 32.83 10.41
CA ARG A 162 -10.90 32.33 11.77
C ARG A 162 -12.11 32.66 12.62
N LEU A 163 -12.82 31.63 13.06
CA LEU A 163 -13.89 31.75 14.04
C LEU A 163 -13.28 31.64 15.43
N SER A 164 -13.49 32.68 16.24
CA SER A 164 -13.20 32.67 17.67
C SER A 164 -14.31 31.95 18.43
N GLY A 165 -13.96 31.33 19.54
CA GLY A 165 -14.91 30.69 20.45
C GLY A 165 -14.91 29.17 20.37
N GLY A 166 -15.04 28.55 21.53
CA GLY A 166 -15.16 27.12 21.76
C GLY A 166 -15.47 26.97 23.24
N THR A 167 -16.69 26.59 23.57
CA THR A 167 -17.20 26.57 24.95
C THR A 167 -16.87 25.29 25.70
N GLY A 168 -16.05 24.39 25.12
CA GLY A 168 -15.76 23.07 25.69
C GLY A 168 -15.33 23.12 27.16
N HIS A 169 -14.38 23.99 27.50
CA HIS A 169 -13.89 24.11 28.88
C HIS A 169 -14.95 24.63 29.87
N ASP A 170 -15.70 25.65 29.46
CA ASP A 170 -16.79 26.22 30.26
C ASP A 170 -17.95 25.21 30.40
N GLU A 171 -18.24 24.47 29.33
CA GLU A 171 -19.23 23.38 29.31
C GLU A 171 -18.81 22.23 30.21
N LEU A 172 -17.55 21.80 30.18
CA LEU A 172 -17.03 20.78 31.07
C LEU A 172 -17.15 21.23 32.53
N THR A 173 -16.84 22.50 32.81
CA THR A 173 -16.96 23.07 34.16
C THR A 173 -18.41 23.05 34.64
N ALA A 174 -19.35 23.51 33.79
CA ALA A 174 -20.77 23.49 34.09
C ALA A 174 -21.31 22.05 34.27
N LEU A 175 -20.92 21.13 33.40
CA LEU A 175 -21.29 19.72 33.46
C LEU A 175 -20.77 19.08 34.76
N THR A 176 -19.51 19.32 35.11
CA THR A 176 -18.87 18.78 36.32
C THR A 176 -19.60 19.25 37.59
N ALA A 177 -20.13 20.47 37.59
CA ALA A 177 -20.96 20.97 38.70
C ALA A 177 -22.39 20.38 38.70
N ALA A 178 -22.91 19.99 37.54
CA ALA A 178 -24.29 19.57 37.36
C ALA A 178 -24.53 18.06 37.56
N VAL A 179 -23.52 17.20 37.34
CA VAL A 179 -23.68 15.74 37.39
C VAL A 179 -22.85 15.10 38.51
N PRO A 180 -23.29 13.96 39.09
CA PRO A 180 -22.49 13.20 40.03
C PRO A 180 -21.15 12.74 39.45
N PRO A 181 -20.10 12.54 40.28
CA PRO A 181 -18.78 12.09 39.82
C PRO A 181 -18.83 10.79 39.00
N GLN A 182 -19.71 9.86 39.37
CA GLN A 182 -19.92 8.60 38.66
C GLN A 182 -20.49 8.81 37.24
N SER A 183 -21.45 9.73 37.09
CA SER A 183 -22.00 10.10 35.80
C SER A 183 -20.95 10.78 34.92
N LEU A 184 -20.13 11.66 35.51
CA LEU A 184 -19.01 12.27 34.80
C LEU A 184 -18.00 11.22 34.33
N ALA A 185 -17.66 10.25 35.19
CA ALA A 185 -16.77 9.14 34.82
C ALA A 185 -17.35 8.27 33.69
N ALA A 186 -18.66 8.02 33.69
CA ALA A 186 -19.33 7.32 32.59
C ALA A 186 -19.26 8.12 31.27
N LEU A 187 -19.46 9.45 31.32
CA LEU A 187 -19.31 10.32 30.14
C LEU A 187 -17.87 10.34 29.63
N ARG A 188 -16.87 10.35 30.52
CA ARG A 188 -15.46 10.21 30.13
C ARG A 188 -15.19 8.87 29.43
N ALA A 189 -15.72 7.76 29.94
CA ALA A 189 -15.58 6.46 29.29
C ALA A 189 -16.17 6.46 27.87
N LEU A 190 -17.33 7.12 27.67
CA LEU A 190 -17.94 7.29 26.34
C LEU A 190 -17.10 8.19 25.43
N ALA A 191 -16.51 9.27 25.96
CA ALA A 191 -15.68 10.20 25.19
C ALA A 191 -14.38 9.55 24.67
N ASN A 192 -13.95 8.45 25.30
CA ASN A 192 -12.82 7.63 24.88
C ASN A 192 -13.25 6.37 24.10
N ALA A 193 -14.53 6.27 23.69
CA ALA A 193 -14.97 5.23 22.78
C ALA A 193 -14.33 5.39 21.40
N GLN A 194 -14.05 4.27 20.72
CA GLN A 194 -13.54 4.34 19.34
C GLN A 194 -14.63 4.63 18.31
N LEU A 195 -15.89 4.38 18.63
CA LEU A 195 -17.02 4.73 17.76
C LEU A 195 -17.73 5.96 18.33
N ARG A 196 -18.11 6.90 17.44
CA ARG A 196 -18.83 8.13 17.83
C ARG A 196 -20.25 7.88 18.35
N ARG A 197 -20.80 6.72 18.00
CA ARG A 197 -22.11 6.20 18.40
C ARG A 197 -21.93 4.74 18.77
N VAL A 198 -22.40 4.36 19.95
CA VAL A 198 -22.31 2.99 20.47
C VAL A 198 -23.64 2.57 21.09
N PRO A 199 -24.02 1.29 21.07
CA PRO A 199 -25.14 0.81 21.87
C PRO A 199 -24.92 1.06 23.37
N VAL A 200 -25.99 1.21 24.16
CA VAL A 200 -25.86 1.39 25.61
C VAL A 200 -25.10 0.24 26.29
N ALA A 201 -25.28 -1.00 25.81
CA ALA A 201 -24.51 -2.16 26.28
C ALA A 201 -22.99 -1.97 26.07
N ALA A 202 -22.59 -1.42 24.94
CA ALA A 202 -21.19 -1.10 24.66
C ALA A 202 -20.67 0.03 25.58
N TRP A 203 -21.52 1.02 25.90
CA TRP A 203 -21.17 2.04 26.89
C TRP A 203 -20.97 1.44 28.28
N ALA A 204 -21.78 0.46 28.68
CA ALA A 204 -21.57 -0.26 29.94
C ALA A 204 -20.23 -1.03 29.95
N GLU A 205 -19.83 -1.63 28.83
CA GLU A 205 -18.51 -2.27 28.69
C GLU A 205 -17.35 -1.28 28.80
N LEU A 206 -17.47 -0.11 28.15
CA LEU A 206 -16.50 0.99 28.29
C LEU A 206 -16.41 1.43 29.76
N CYS A 207 -17.54 1.60 30.45
CA CYS A 207 -17.54 1.93 31.88
C CYS A 207 -16.88 0.86 32.74
N ARG A 208 -17.11 -0.43 32.44
CA ARG A 208 -16.44 -1.54 33.13
C ARG A 208 -14.93 -1.50 32.94
N ALA A 209 -14.46 -1.25 31.73
CA ALA A 209 -13.03 -1.07 31.47
C ALA A 209 -12.47 0.20 32.10
N ALA A 210 -13.29 1.19 32.44
CA ALA A 210 -12.90 2.37 33.21
C ALA A 210 -13.05 2.18 34.75
N ASP A 211 -13.38 0.97 35.22
CA ASP A 211 -13.68 0.67 36.62
C ASP A 211 -14.81 1.55 37.21
N VAL A 212 -15.78 1.95 36.38
CA VAL A 212 -16.93 2.76 36.75
C VAL A 212 -18.12 1.84 37.06
N PRO A 213 -18.62 1.78 38.30
CA PRO A 213 -19.65 0.82 38.70
C PRO A 213 -21.05 1.27 38.29
N VAL A 214 -21.42 1.14 37.02
CA VAL A 214 -22.74 1.53 36.48
C VAL A 214 -23.43 0.38 35.75
N THR A 215 -24.76 0.37 35.79
CA THR A 215 -25.61 -0.54 35.00
C THR A 215 -26.14 0.14 33.74
N GLU A 216 -26.63 -0.63 32.77
CA GLU A 216 -27.30 -0.05 31.59
C GLU A 216 -28.52 0.81 31.97
N ALA A 217 -29.24 0.46 33.04
CA ALA A 217 -30.35 1.25 33.54
C ALA A 217 -29.90 2.62 34.07
N ASP A 218 -28.75 2.67 34.76
CA ASP A 218 -28.14 3.92 35.24
C ASP A 218 -27.74 4.81 34.06
N LEU A 219 -27.14 4.22 33.02
CA LEU A 219 -26.76 4.93 31.80
C LEU A 219 -27.98 5.47 31.05
N LEU A 220 -29.06 4.69 30.96
CA LEU A 220 -30.31 5.13 30.37
C LEU A 220 -30.98 6.25 31.16
N ALA A 221 -30.80 6.31 32.48
CA ALA A 221 -31.35 7.34 33.34
C ALA A 221 -30.58 8.69 33.26
N LEU A 222 -29.38 8.72 32.66
CA LEU A 222 -28.63 9.96 32.48
C LEU A 222 -29.41 10.96 31.61
N ALA A 223 -29.29 12.24 31.95
CA ALA A 223 -29.97 13.32 31.25
C ALA A 223 -29.65 13.32 29.74
N ALA A 224 -30.60 13.80 28.94
CA ALA A 224 -30.48 13.81 27.49
C ALA A 224 -29.34 14.70 27.02
N GLU A 225 -29.09 15.87 27.62
CA GLU A 225 -27.91 16.68 27.28
C GLU A 225 -26.71 16.27 28.14
N PRO A 226 -25.50 16.10 27.57
CA PRO A 226 -25.03 16.44 26.21
C PRO A 226 -25.05 15.25 25.21
N LEU A 227 -25.97 14.31 25.38
CA LEU A 227 -26.03 13.07 24.62
C LEU A 227 -27.03 13.16 23.45
N VAL A 228 -26.73 12.45 22.37
CA VAL A 228 -27.68 12.09 21.33
C VAL A 228 -28.02 10.62 21.52
N ARG A 229 -29.31 10.31 21.53
CA ARG A 229 -29.82 8.93 21.51
C ARG A 229 -30.59 8.74 20.23
N GLU A 230 -30.16 7.77 19.42
CA GLU A 230 -30.76 7.49 18.13
C GLU A 230 -31.84 6.42 18.25
N ALA A 231 -32.73 6.35 17.25
CA ALA A 231 -33.85 5.41 17.27
C ALA A 231 -33.40 3.94 17.23
N ASP A 232 -32.18 3.68 16.77
CA ASP A 232 -31.54 2.36 16.74
C ASP A 232 -30.96 1.93 18.11
N GLY A 233 -31.09 2.76 19.14
CA GLY A 233 -30.60 2.48 20.49
C GLY A 233 -29.14 2.84 20.72
N THR A 234 -28.48 3.51 19.78
CA THR A 234 -27.13 4.02 19.97
C THR A 234 -27.10 5.37 20.71
N VAL A 235 -26.00 5.63 21.39
CA VAL A 235 -25.72 6.84 22.15
C VAL A 235 -24.35 7.42 21.76
N GLY A 236 -24.25 8.75 21.77
CA GLY A 236 -22.98 9.46 21.68
C GLY A 236 -23.18 10.94 22.01
N PHE A 237 -22.20 11.80 21.69
CA PHE A 237 -22.28 13.23 21.99
C PHE A 237 -22.91 14.06 20.86
N ASP A 238 -23.64 15.12 21.21
CA ASP A 238 -24.11 16.17 20.29
C ASP A 238 -23.04 17.28 20.07
N ARG A 239 -22.09 17.39 21.00
CA ARG A 239 -21.08 18.46 21.08
C ARG A 239 -19.65 17.90 21.00
N PRO A 240 -18.99 17.98 19.84
CA PRO A 240 -17.61 17.52 19.68
C PRO A 240 -16.60 18.23 20.60
N ALA A 241 -16.82 19.53 20.90
CA ALA A 241 -15.93 20.30 21.78
C ALA A 241 -15.85 19.73 23.21
N LEU A 242 -16.97 19.22 23.70
CA LEU A 242 -17.02 18.60 25.03
C LEU A 242 -16.33 17.23 25.04
N VAL A 243 -16.32 16.51 23.91
CA VAL A 243 -15.63 15.22 23.80
C VAL A 243 -14.13 15.39 24.03
N GLU A 244 -13.51 16.38 23.38
CA GLU A 244 -12.08 16.68 23.53
C GLU A 244 -11.70 16.96 25.00
N GLU A 245 -12.56 17.67 25.74
CA GLU A 245 -12.35 18.00 27.16
C GLU A 245 -12.61 16.81 28.11
N LEU A 246 -13.43 15.84 27.70
CA LEU A 246 -13.73 14.62 28.45
C LEU A 246 -12.73 13.49 28.21
N GLN A 247 -11.83 13.62 27.25
CA GLN A 247 -10.80 12.62 26.97
C GLN A 247 -9.86 12.42 28.16
N TYR A 248 -9.41 11.19 28.34
CA TYR A 248 -8.45 10.88 29.40
C TYR A 248 -7.09 11.49 29.07
N ALA A 249 -6.30 11.77 30.11
CA ALA A 249 -4.89 12.10 29.91
C ALA A 249 -4.16 10.92 29.24
N PRO A 250 -3.09 11.14 28.46
CA PRO A 250 -2.49 10.10 27.61
C PRO A 250 -2.15 8.78 28.31
N VAL A 251 -1.64 8.83 29.54
CA VAL A 251 -1.30 7.62 30.33
C VAL A 251 -2.54 6.83 30.74
N GLU A 252 -3.59 7.53 31.17
CA GLU A 252 -4.87 6.92 31.56
C GLU A 252 -5.61 6.36 30.33
N ALA A 253 -5.59 7.11 29.21
CA ALA A 253 -6.15 6.68 27.94
C ALA A 253 -5.49 5.38 27.44
N ALA A 254 -4.15 5.29 27.49
CA ALA A 254 -3.42 4.09 27.10
C ALA A 254 -3.84 2.88 27.96
N ALA A 255 -3.89 3.03 29.29
CA ALA A 255 -4.30 1.95 30.19
C ALA A 255 -5.76 1.52 29.95
N PHE A 256 -6.65 2.47 29.71
CA PHE A 256 -8.05 2.21 29.35
C PHE A 256 -8.16 1.41 28.04
N HIS A 257 -7.43 1.81 27.00
CA HIS A 257 -7.43 1.12 25.72
C HIS A 257 -6.80 -0.28 25.78
N VAL A 258 -5.79 -0.50 26.64
CA VAL A 258 -5.25 -1.84 26.90
C VAL A 258 -6.35 -2.75 27.46
N ARG A 259 -7.07 -2.31 28.50
CA ARG A 259 -8.15 -3.10 29.11
C ARG A 259 -9.29 -3.38 28.13
N MET A 260 -9.66 -2.39 27.31
CA MET A 260 -10.65 -2.59 26.24
C MET A 260 -10.18 -3.59 25.19
N THR A 261 -8.91 -3.52 24.77
CA THR A 261 -8.35 -4.45 23.79
C THR A 261 -8.36 -5.88 24.32
N GLU A 262 -7.91 -6.09 25.56
CA GLU A 262 -7.93 -7.41 26.21
C GLU A 262 -9.34 -7.96 26.37
N HIS A 263 -10.27 -7.11 26.83
CA HIS A 263 -11.67 -7.49 26.99
C HIS A 263 -12.30 -7.92 25.66
N LEU A 264 -12.15 -7.11 24.61
CA LEU A 264 -12.74 -7.38 23.29
C LEU A 264 -12.06 -8.57 22.60
N SER A 265 -10.75 -8.76 22.75
CA SER A 265 -10.04 -9.91 22.17
C SER A 265 -10.47 -11.24 22.80
N ALA A 266 -10.86 -11.22 24.09
CA ALA A 266 -11.39 -12.40 24.78
C ALA A 266 -12.89 -12.62 24.54
N ALA A 267 -13.61 -11.61 24.03
CA ALA A 267 -15.05 -11.65 23.82
C ALA A 267 -15.43 -12.45 22.56
N ASP A 268 -16.73 -12.73 22.43
CA ASP A 268 -17.30 -13.17 21.16
C ASP A 268 -17.63 -11.94 20.30
N LEU A 269 -16.93 -11.77 19.19
CA LEU A 269 -17.02 -10.58 18.32
C LEU A 269 -18.24 -10.59 17.40
N THR A 270 -19.32 -11.25 17.83
CA THR A 270 -20.60 -11.31 17.09
C THR A 270 -21.36 -9.99 17.14
N ALA A 271 -21.08 -9.13 18.13
CA ALA A 271 -21.63 -7.78 18.18
C ALA A 271 -20.88 -6.84 17.21
N PRO A 272 -21.57 -6.18 16.23
CA PRO A 272 -20.90 -5.36 15.22
C PRO A 272 -20.04 -4.21 15.78
N TRP A 273 -20.46 -3.60 16.89
CA TRP A 273 -19.70 -2.53 17.54
C TRP A 273 -18.37 -3.03 18.13
N ALA A 274 -18.34 -4.26 18.65
CA ALA A 274 -17.17 -4.87 19.28
C ALA A 274 -16.10 -5.14 18.21
N ALA A 275 -16.49 -5.83 17.13
CA ALA A 275 -15.60 -6.13 16.02
C ALA A 275 -15.06 -4.86 15.34
N ARG A 276 -15.90 -3.84 15.19
CA ARG A 276 -15.51 -2.55 14.57
C ARG A 276 -14.63 -1.69 15.47
N SER A 277 -14.82 -1.69 16.79
CA SER A 277 -14.06 -0.83 17.71
C SER A 277 -12.71 -1.42 18.13
N LEU A 278 -12.56 -2.74 18.11
CA LEU A 278 -11.35 -3.45 18.53
C LEU A 278 -10.06 -2.91 17.86
N PRO A 279 -9.99 -2.71 16.52
CA PRO A 279 -8.79 -2.18 15.86
C PRO A 279 -8.35 -0.82 16.40
N GLY A 280 -9.30 0.08 16.65
CA GLY A 280 -9.01 1.41 17.19
C GLY A 280 -8.45 1.35 18.61
N HIS A 281 -8.99 0.46 19.45
CA HIS A 281 -8.48 0.24 20.81
C HIS A 281 -7.10 -0.41 20.79
N ALA A 282 -6.88 -1.39 19.90
CA ALA A 282 -5.58 -2.05 19.72
C ALA A 282 -4.51 -1.07 19.22
N ALA A 283 -4.84 -0.21 18.26
CA ALA A 283 -3.94 0.85 17.79
C ALA A 283 -3.63 1.87 18.89
N ALA A 284 -4.64 2.38 19.59
CA ALA A 284 -4.45 3.37 20.65
C ALA A 284 -3.72 2.82 21.89
N SER A 285 -3.69 1.51 22.08
CA SER A 285 -2.95 0.82 23.15
C SER A 285 -1.57 0.29 22.74
N GLY A 286 -1.18 0.41 21.47
CA GLY A 286 0.07 -0.15 20.95
C GLY A 286 0.07 -1.68 20.85
N ARG A 287 -1.11 -2.32 20.85
CA ARG A 287 -1.31 -3.79 20.74
C ARG A 287 -1.90 -4.20 19.38
N PHE A 288 -1.72 -3.37 18.36
CA PHE A 288 -2.25 -3.64 17.02
C PHE A 288 -1.64 -4.90 16.39
N ASP A 289 -0.34 -5.14 16.61
CA ASP A 289 0.32 -6.37 16.15
C ASP A 289 -0.30 -7.64 16.77
N ASP A 290 -0.68 -7.60 18.05
CA ASP A 290 -1.36 -8.73 18.71
C ASP A 290 -2.70 -9.05 18.04
N LEU A 291 -3.46 -8.02 17.65
CA LEU A 291 -4.70 -8.17 16.88
C LEU A 291 -4.43 -8.77 15.50
N LEU A 292 -3.39 -8.30 14.81
CA LEU A 292 -3.02 -8.85 13.52
C LEU A 292 -2.57 -10.30 13.65
N ASP A 293 -1.95 -10.71 14.75
CA ASP A 293 -1.52 -12.09 14.96
C ASP A 293 -2.66 -13.03 15.36
N ASP A 294 -3.79 -12.55 15.89
CA ASP A 294 -4.96 -13.37 16.23
C ASP A 294 -5.87 -13.62 15.00
N PRO A 295 -5.87 -14.83 14.40
CA PRO A 295 -6.71 -15.13 13.24
C PRO A 295 -8.21 -15.11 13.57
N ARG A 296 -8.62 -15.40 14.80
CA ARG A 296 -10.04 -15.42 15.20
C ARG A 296 -10.58 -13.99 15.26
N ALA A 297 -9.85 -13.11 15.92
CA ALA A 297 -10.22 -11.70 16.01
C ALA A 297 -10.17 -11.04 14.63
N LEU A 298 -9.08 -11.25 13.89
CA LEU A 298 -8.87 -10.67 12.56
C LEU A 298 -9.98 -11.05 11.56
N ALA A 299 -10.48 -12.28 11.61
CA ALA A 299 -11.56 -12.75 10.74
C ALA A 299 -12.92 -12.06 11.00
N HIS A 300 -13.12 -11.44 12.17
CA HIS A 300 -14.36 -10.71 12.50
C HIS A 300 -14.26 -9.21 12.23
N VAL A 301 -13.05 -8.66 12.21
CA VAL A 301 -12.83 -7.23 12.08
C VAL A 301 -13.17 -6.74 10.67
N PRO A 302 -14.03 -5.71 10.53
CA PRO A 302 -14.29 -5.07 9.25
C PRO A 302 -13.02 -4.47 8.61
N GLN A 303 -12.85 -4.65 7.31
CA GLN A 303 -11.68 -4.18 6.56
C GLN A 303 -11.41 -2.68 6.73
N ASP A 304 -12.46 -1.86 6.68
CA ASP A 304 -12.37 -0.40 6.80
C ASP A 304 -11.82 0.02 8.17
N ALA A 305 -12.34 -0.55 9.25
CA ALA A 305 -11.86 -0.31 10.60
C ALA A 305 -10.41 -0.78 10.81
N LEU A 306 -10.05 -1.95 10.26
CA LEU A 306 -8.67 -2.46 10.32
C LEU A 306 -7.68 -1.52 9.61
N THR A 307 -8.07 -1.07 8.42
CA THR A 307 -7.24 -0.21 7.55
C THR A 307 -7.07 1.19 8.16
N GLU A 308 -8.13 1.72 8.77
CA GLU A 308 -8.12 2.99 9.47
C GLU A 308 -7.21 2.95 10.71
N ALA A 309 -7.29 1.86 11.50
CA ALA A 309 -6.45 1.64 12.69
C ALA A 309 -4.98 1.36 12.35
N LEU A 310 -4.69 0.67 11.23
CA LEU A 310 -3.32 0.43 10.75
C LEU A 310 -2.53 1.74 10.62
N ARG A 311 -3.17 2.79 10.09
CA ARG A 311 -2.52 4.11 9.93
C ARG A 311 -2.21 4.79 11.26
N THR A 312 -3.06 4.58 12.27
CA THR A 312 -2.85 5.11 13.61
C THR A 312 -1.71 4.38 14.31
N ALA A 313 -1.68 3.04 14.19
CA ALA A 313 -0.62 2.21 14.75
C ALA A 313 0.76 2.49 14.12
N TYR A 314 0.79 2.82 12.81
CA TYR A 314 1.99 3.13 12.05
C TYR A 314 1.95 4.54 11.46
N ALA A 315 1.85 5.55 12.33
CA ALA A 315 1.69 6.95 11.93
C ALA A 315 2.88 7.51 11.10
N ASP A 316 4.06 6.93 11.22
CA ASP A 316 5.25 7.27 10.42
C ASP A 316 5.23 6.62 9.02
N GLY A 317 4.24 5.76 8.76
CA GLY A 317 4.08 5.00 7.54
C GLY A 317 5.24 4.06 7.25
N ALA A 318 5.95 3.57 8.28
CA ALA A 318 7.10 2.68 8.11
C ALA A 318 6.79 1.26 8.61
N PHE A 319 6.81 0.29 7.70
CA PHE A 319 6.47 -1.11 8.02
C PHE A 319 7.71 -1.99 8.00
N ARG A 320 7.96 -2.74 9.06
CA ARG A 320 9.07 -3.70 9.09
C ARG A 320 8.77 -4.91 8.22
N TYR A 321 9.76 -5.34 7.44
CA TYR A 321 9.69 -6.56 6.64
C TYR A 321 9.23 -7.78 7.47
N GLY A 322 8.44 -8.66 6.86
CA GLY A 322 8.04 -9.95 7.43
C GLY A 322 6.99 -9.88 8.55
N THR A 323 6.51 -8.68 8.87
CA THR A 323 5.44 -8.47 9.86
C THR A 323 4.05 -8.62 9.25
N PRO A 324 3.03 -9.03 10.03
CA PRO A 324 1.64 -9.00 9.58
C PRO A 324 1.19 -7.62 9.08
N ALA A 325 1.67 -6.54 9.70
CA ALA A 325 1.35 -5.17 9.28
C ALA A 325 1.89 -4.84 7.87
N ALA A 326 3.11 -5.26 7.55
CA ALA A 326 3.66 -5.11 6.20
C ALA A 326 2.84 -5.92 5.17
N ALA A 327 2.48 -7.16 5.49
CA ALA A 327 1.62 -7.97 4.61
C ALA A 327 0.24 -7.31 4.40
N LEU A 328 -0.38 -6.83 5.47
CA LEU A 328 -1.67 -6.15 5.41
C LEU A 328 -1.61 -4.87 4.56
N ARG A 329 -0.57 -4.04 4.72
CA ARG A 329 -0.36 -2.84 3.88
C ARG A 329 -0.40 -3.19 2.40
N HIS A 330 0.30 -4.25 2.02
CA HIS A 330 0.32 -4.72 0.64
C HIS A 330 -1.06 -5.22 0.21
N LEU A 331 -1.72 -6.09 0.97
CA LEU A 331 -3.07 -6.58 0.63
C LEU A 331 -4.09 -5.46 0.43
N VAL A 332 -4.07 -4.42 1.27
CA VAL A 332 -4.94 -3.25 1.10
C VAL A 332 -4.62 -2.49 -0.20
N GLY A 333 -3.34 -2.38 -0.56
CA GLY A 333 -2.88 -1.72 -1.78
C GLY A 333 -3.27 -2.41 -3.08
N TYR A 334 -3.56 -3.71 -3.05
CA TYR A 334 -3.85 -4.51 -4.25
C TYR A 334 -5.24 -4.29 -4.83
N GLY A 335 -6.11 -3.63 -4.07
CA GLY A 335 -7.43 -3.30 -4.53
C GLY A 335 -8.49 -4.28 -4.08
N LEU A 336 -8.41 -4.65 -2.80
CA LEU A 336 -9.50 -5.30 -2.08
C LEU A 336 -10.41 -4.28 -1.38
N ALA A 337 -10.23 -2.98 -1.62
CA ALA A 337 -10.96 -1.94 -0.91
C ALA A 337 -12.46 -2.01 -1.22
N GLY A 338 -13.28 -2.28 -0.20
CA GLY A 338 -14.72 -2.43 -0.37
C GLY A 338 -15.15 -3.82 -0.87
N ALA A 339 -14.24 -4.79 -0.89
CA ALA A 339 -14.59 -6.19 -1.06
C ALA A 339 -15.54 -6.63 0.07
N PRO A 340 -16.50 -7.55 -0.21
CA PRO A 340 -17.30 -8.14 0.87
C PRO A 340 -16.44 -8.86 1.89
N HIS A 341 -16.95 -8.96 3.11
CA HIS A 341 -16.18 -9.46 4.25
C HIS A 341 -15.68 -10.90 4.04
N GLY A 342 -16.53 -11.79 3.53
CA GLY A 342 -16.11 -13.16 3.18
C GLY A 342 -14.98 -13.24 2.12
N GLU A 343 -14.94 -12.31 1.16
CA GLU A 343 -13.86 -12.23 0.17
C GLU A 343 -12.58 -11.66 0.80
N TRP A 344 -12.72 -10.62 1.62
CA TRP A 344 -11.60 -10.04 2.37
C TRP A 344 -10.89 -11.10 3.22
N VAL A 345 -11.65 -11.91 3.96
CA VAL A 345 -11.07 -12.98 4.78
C VAL A 345 -10.49 -14.11 3.91
N ALA A 346 -11.08 -14.41 2.75
CA ALA A 346 -10.51 -15.37 1.80
C ALA A 346 -9.11 -14.94 1.31
N TRP A 347 -8.92 -13.64 1.06
CA TRP A 347 -7.61 -13.08 0.70
C TRP A 347 -6.61 -13.07 1.87
N LEU A 348 -7.04 -12.80 3.10
CA LEU A 348 -6.19 -12.96 4.29
C LEU A 348 -5.74 -14.43 4.47
N ALA A 349 -6.65 -15.38 4.24
CA ALA A 349 -6.34 -16.81 4.30
C ALA A 349 -5.41 -17.22 3.14
N HIS A 350 -5.61 -16.69 1.93
CA HIS A 350 -4.73 -16.89 0.79
C HIS A 350 -3.32 -16.37 1.06
N ASP A 351 -3.19 -15.16 1.61
CA ASP A 351 -1.91 -14.54 1.98
C ASP A 351 -1.14 -15.40 3.00
N ALA A 352 -1.84 -15.92 4.02
CA ALA A 352 -1.29 -16.84 5.00
C ALA A 352 -0.86 -18.17 4.37
N HIS A 353 -1.68 -18.74 3.48
CA HIS A 353 -1.38 -19.98 2.75
C HIS A 353 -0.13 -19.82 1.86
N THR A 354 -0.06 -18.73 1.09
CA THR A 354 1.08 -18.41 0.21
C THR A 354 2.39 -18.22 0.99
N ARG A 355 2.32 -17.76 2.25
CA ARG A 355 3.47 -17.68 3.18
C ARG A 355 3.76 -18.99 3.93
N GLY A 356 3.09 -20.09 3.59
CA GLY A 356 3.25 -21.39 4.25
C GLY A 356 2.67 -21.47 5.67
N ARG A 357 1.83 -20.51 6.08
CA ARG A 357 1.15 -20.51 7.38
C ARG A 357 -0.21 -21.19 7.28
N PHE A 358 -0.23 -22.48 6.93
CA PHE A 358 -1.45 -23.23 6.63
C PHE A 358 -2.45 -23.27 7.80
N ASP A 359 -1.97 -23.49 9.04
CA ASP A 359 -2.83 -23.50 10.23
C ASP A 359 -3.54 -22.16 10.45
N ARG A 360 -2.84 -21.06 10.14
CA ARG A 360 -3.40 -19.70 10.22
C ARG A 360 -4.46 -19.47 9.15
N ALA A 361 -4.22 -19.95 7.92
CA ALA A 361 -5.19 -19.86 6.84
C ALA A 361 -6.49 -20.60 7.18
N GLU A 362 -6.40 -21.81 7.73
CA GLU A 362 -7.57 -22.56 8.18
C GLU A 362 -8.26 -21.90 9.39
N ALA A 363 -7.51 -21.36 10.34
CA ALA A 363 -8.08 -20.63 11.47
C ALA A 363 -8.87 -19.38 11.04
N LEU A 364 -8.35 -18.61 10.08
CA LEU A 364 -9.06 -17.47 9.47
C LEU A 364 -10.35 -17.93 8.78
N ALA A 365 -10.26 -19.00 7.99
CA ALA A 365 -11.40 -19.54 7.25
C ALA A 365 -12.50 -20.09 8.18
N ALA A 366 -12.12 -20.74 9.28
CA ALA A 366 -13.04 -21.30 10.27
C ALA A 366 -13.70 -20.22 11.14
N ALA A 367 -13.01 -19.11 11.40
CA ALA A 367 -13.50 -18.03 12.25
C ALA A 367 -14.31 -16.97 11.48
N CYS A 368 -14.35 -17.00 10.14
CA CYS A 368 -15.10 -16.02 9.37
C CYS A 368 -16.61 -16.11 9.67
N PRO A 369 -17.28 -14.98 9.99
CA PRO A 369 -18.72 -14.97 10.24
C PRO A 369 -19.55 -15.10 8.95
N GLU A 370 -18.93 -14.94 7.77
CA GLU A 370 -19.56 -15.05 6.47
C GLU A 370 -18.95 -16.20 5.65
N PRO A 371 -19.69 -16.79 4.70
CA PRO A 371 -19.11 -17.73 3.74
C PRO A 371 -17.97 -17.11 2.94
N LEU A 372 -16.84 -17.82 2.82
CA LEU A 372 -15.73 -17.39 1.97
C LEU A 372 -16.11 -17.54 0.49
N THR A 373 -15.72 -16.55 -0.32
CA THR A 373 -15.96 -16.58 -1.77
C THR A 373 -15.06 -17.57 -2.52
N PHE A 374 -13.95 -17.98 -1.92
CA PHE A 374 -13.08 -19.04 -2.43
C PHE A 374 -12.22 -19.66 -1.32
N ARG A 375 -11.60 -20.81 -1.64
CA ARG A 375 -10.52 -21.42 -0.84
C ARG A 375 -9.28 -21.67 -1.69
N THR A 376 -8.12 -21.35 -1.15
CA THR A 376 -6.83 -21.67 -1.78
C THR A 376 -6.58 -23.17 -1.74
N VAL A 377 -6.23 -23.77 -2.87
CA VAL A 377 -5.88 -25.19 -2.99
C VAL A 377 -4.37 -25.37 -2.93
N TRP A 378 -3.64 -24.58 -3.72
CA TRP A 378 -2.19 -24.50 -3.68
C TRP A 378 -1.73 -23.12 -4.16
N SER A 379 -0.53 -22.72 -3.76
CA SER A 379 0.11 -21.48 -4.21
C SER A 379 1.59 -21.69 -4.48
N ARG A 380 2.01 -21.38 -5.71
CA ARG A 380 3.42 -21.21 -6.12
C ARG A 380 3.67 -19.73 -6.44
N TRP A 381 2.97 -18.86 -5.74
CA TRP A 381 3.01 -17.41 -5.90
C TRP A 381 4.04 -16.81 -4.95
N SER A 382 4.88 -15.90 -5.44
CA SER A 382 5.77 -15.15 -4.57
C SER A 382 4.96 -14.20 -3.68
N PRO A 383 5.05 -14.32 -2.33
CA PRO A 383 4.25 -13.49 -1.46
C PRO A 383 4.58 -12.00 -1.64
N ILE A 384 3.54 -11.18 -1.65
CA ILE A 384 3.69 -9.74 -1.85
C ILE A 384 4.50 -9.11 -0.71
N GLY A 385 5.43 -8.22 -1.08
CA GLY A 385 6.35 -7.58 -0.14
C GLY A 385 7.43 -8.49 0.43
N ALA A 386 7.48 -9.77 0.04
CA ALA A 386 8.51 -10.70 0.52
C ALA A 386 9.86 -10.54 -0.20
N PHE A 387 9.85 -9.98 -1.43
CA PHE A 387 11.04 -9.78 -2.26
C PHE A 387 11.94 -11.02 -2.31
N THR A 388 11.31 -12.19 -2.36
CA THR A 388 12.01 -13.47 -2.41
C THR A 388 12.35 -13.81 -3.86
N PRO A 389 13.62 -14.11 -4.17
CA PRO A 389 14.00 -14.59 -5.49
C PRO A 389 13.23 -15.87 -5.83
N ARG A 390 12.96 -16.08 -7.12
CA ARG A 390 12.24 -17.28 -7.58
C ARG A 390 13.10 -18.53 -7.32
N THR A 391 12.47 -19.61 -6.88
CA THR A 391 13.15 -20.88 -6.51
C THR A 391 13.04 -21.98 -7.56
N GLY A 392 12.49 -21.68 -8.74
CA GLY A 392 12.36 -22.61 -9.85
C GLY A 392 12.09 -21.90 -11.19
N PRO A 393 12.15 -22.61 -12.31
CA PRO A 393 11.92 -22.02 -13.62
C PRO A 393 10.50 -21.49 -13.75
N TRP A 394 10.39 -20.31 -14.35
CA TRP A 394 9.14 -19.59 -14.59
C TRP A 394 9.28 -18.69 -15.82
N HIS A 395 8.16 -18.13 -16.27
CA HIS A 395 8.10 -17.19 -17.39
C HIS A 395 8.92 -15.92 -17.12
N THR A 396 9.66 -15.47 -18.12
CA THR A 396 10.36 -14.17 -18.12
C THR A 396 9.53 -13.07 -18.77
N GLU A 397 8.58 -13.45 -19.63
CA GLU A 397 7.63 -12.58 -20.30
C GLU A 397 6.24 -12.63 -19.64
N GLU A 398 5.35 -11.73 -20.06
CA GLU A 398 3.96 -11.66 -19.59
C GLU A 398 3.20 -12.96 -19.94
N ILE A 399 2.41 -13.46 -18.99
CA ILE A 399 1.64 -14.69 -19.15
C ILE A 399 0.28 -14.33 -19.73
N ASP A 400 0.03 -14.75 -20.97
CA ASP A 400 -1.22 -14.43 -21.66
C ASP A 400 -2.23 -15.59 -21.61
N ARG A 401 -1.79 -16.83 -21.33
CA ARG A 401 -2.64 -18.03 -21.40
C ARG A 401 -2.44 -18.99 -20.23
N VAL A 402 -3.58 -19.45 -19.70
CA VAL A 402 -3.68 -20.54 -18.73
C VAL A 402 -4.79 -21.48 -19.17
N TYR A 403 -4.49 -22.77 -19.33
CA TYR A 403 -5.48 -23.74 -19.80
C TYR A 403 -5.28 -25.15 -19.23
N ALA A 404 -6.36 -25.92 -19.24
CA ALA A 404 -6.36 -27.33 -18.86
C ALA A 404 -5.78 -28.22 -19.95
N ALA A 405 -4.93 -29.16 -19.57
CA ALA A 405 -4.48 -30.24 -20.43
C ALA A 405 -4.50 -31.58 -19.66
N GLU A 406 -4.26 -32.67 -20.37
CA GLU A 406 -4.02 -33.98 -19.77
C GLU A 406 -2.61 -34.47 -20.12
N LEU A 407 -1.88 -34.93 -19.11
CA LEU A 407 -0.59 -35.58 -19.29
C LEU A 407 -0.67 -37.00 -18.74
N ARG A 408 -0.57 -37.99 -19.63
CA ARG A 408 -0.66 -39.43 -19.29
C ARG A 408 -1.94 -39.77 -18.48
N GLY A 409 -3.04 -39.11 -18.81
CA GLY A 409 -4.35 -39.29 -18.17
C GLY A 409 -4.53 -38.59 -16.82
N ALA A 410 -3.57 -37.76 -16.39
CA ALA A 410 -3.70 -36.90 -15.21
C ALA A 410 -4.01 -35.45 -15.64
N PRO A 411 -4.92 -34.75 -14.94
CA PRO A 411 -5.21 -33.35 -15.21
C PRO A 411 -4.01 -32.47 -14.84
N VAL A 412 -3.60 -31.62 -15.78
CA VAL A 412 -2.51 -30.67 -15.60
C VAL A 412 -2.98 -29.27 -16.00
N VAL A 413 -2.30 -28.27 -15.46
CA VAL A 413 -2.44 -26.89 -15.92
C VAL A 413 -1.20 -26.52 -16.73
N VAL A 414 -1.43 -25.82 -17.84
CA VAL A 414 -0.39 -25.23 -18.67
C VAL A 414 -0.48 -23.72 -18.55
N THR A 415 0.65 -23.08 -18.29
CA THR A 415 0.82 -21.63 -18.41
C THR A 415 1.73 -21.35 -19.61
N GLU A 416 1.35 -20.39 -20.44
CA GLU A 416 2.09 -19.95 -21.64
C GLU A 416 2.27 -18.42 -21.58
N ASP A 417 3.46 -17.96 -21.97
CA ASP A 417 3.76 -16.54 -22.14
C ASP A 417 3.62 -16.07 -23.60
N GLU A 418 3.77 -14.75 -23.82
CA GLU A 418 3.66 -14.12 -25.14
C GLU A 418 4.67 -14.67 -26.19
N GLU A 419 5.74 -15.33 -25.75
CA GLU A 419 6.72 -16.00 -26.61
C GLU A 419 6.41 -17.49 -26.85
N GLU A 420 5.24 -17.96 -26.42
CA GLU A 420 4.79 -19.36 -26.50
C GLU A 420 5.65 -20.33 -25.66
N ASN A 421 6.44 -19.85 -24.70
CA ASN A 421 7.13 -20.74 -23.77
C ASN A 421 6.11 -21.25 -22.75
N GLY A 422 5.94 -22.57 -22.68
CA GLY A 422 4.95 -23.20 -21.80
C GLY A 422 5.55 -23.97 -20.63
N TRP A 423 4.87 -23.95 -19.47
CA TRP A 423 5.20 -24.78 -18.31
C TRP A 423 3.99 -25.61 -17.84
N VAL A 424 4.24 -26.89 -17.52
CA VAL A 424 3.20 -27.85 -17.11
C VAL A 424 3.30 -28.10 -15.61
N ARG A 425 2.16 -28.00 -14.92
CA ARG A 425 2.04 -28.29 -13.49
C ARG A 425 0.93 -29.29 -13.22
N ASP A 426 1.12 -30.09 -12.17
CA ASP A 426 0.05 -30.93 -11.65
C ASP A 426 -1.12 -30.05 -11.14
N ALA A 427 -2.34 -30.33 -11.61
CA ALA A 427 -3.49 -29.46 -11.32
C ALA A 427 -3.90 -29.48 -9.84
N ALA A 428 -3.63 -30.57 -9.11
CA ALA A 428 -4.06 -30.74 -7.72
C ALA A 428 -3.06 -30.15 -6.70
N THR A 429 -1.77 -30.09 -7.05
CA THR A 429 -0.67 -29.74 -6.13
C THR A 429 0.15 -28.54 -6.57
N GLY A 430 0.03 -28.14 -7.84
CA GLY A 430 0.84 -27.09 -8.45
C GLY A 430 2.33 -27.44 -8.59
N GLU A 431 2.71 -28.71 -8.39
CA GLU A 431 4.09 -29.16 -8.62
C GLU A 431 4.48 -29.03 -10.08
N LEU A 432 5.68 -28.50 -10.33
CA LEU A 432 6.20 -28.34 -11.68
C LEU A 432 6.60 -29.70 -12.24
N ILE A 433 6.05 -30.05 -13.40
CA ILE A 433 6.36 -31.30 -14.10
C ILE A 433 7.49 -31.05 -15.10
N GLY A 434 7.47 -29.91 -15.80
CA GLY A 434 8.46 -29.54 -16.80
C GLY A 434 7.92 -28.56 -17.84
N PRO A 435 8.68 -28.30 -18.91
CA PRO A 435 8.21 -27.46 -20.02
C PRO A 435 7.06 -28.14 -20.77
N ALA A 436 6.20 -27.34 -21.39
CA ALA A 436 5.14 -27.83 -22.27
C ALA A 436 5.75 -28.49 -23.51
N ASP A 437 5.37 -29.74 -23.77
CA ASP A 437 5.83 -30.52 -24.92
C ASP A 437 4.66 -31.13 -25.70
N SER A 438 4.97 -31.82 -26.80
CA SER A 438 3.98 -32.43 -27.69
C SER A 438 3.15 -33.58 -27.06
N GLY A 439 3.39 -33.96 -25.81
CA GLY A 439 2.72 -35.06 -25.12
C GLY A 439 1.37 -34.69 -24.47
N LEU A 440 0.94 -33.44 -24.59
CA LEU A 440 -0.27 -32.91 -23.96
C LEU A 440 -1.54 -33.26 -24.75
N GLY A 441 -2.49 -33.92 -24.10
CA GLY A 441 -3.84 -34.12 -24.59
C GLY A 441 -4.78 -32.96 -24.20
N PRO A 442 -5.95 -32.84 -24.85
CA PRO A 442 -6.94 -31.85 -24.48
C PRO A 442 -7.45 -32.11 -23.06
N GLY A 443 -7.41 -31.09 -22.20
CA GLY A 443 -7.97 -31.16 -20.86
C GLY A 443 -9.49 -30.93 -20.86
N SER A 444 -10.18 -31.49 -19.88
CA SER A 444 -11.58 -31.15 -19.60
C SER A 444 -11.66 -30.15 -18.44
N ALA A 445 -12.49 -29.13 -18.58
CA ALA A 445 -12.83 -28.22 -17.49
C ALA A 445 -14.35 -28.14 -17.34
N THR A 446 -14.84 -28.23 -16.10
CA THR A 446 -16.27 -28.04 -15.78
C THR A 446 -16.62 -26.56 -15.71
N LEU A 447 -15.67 -25.72 -15.32
CA LEU A 447 -15.77 -24.26 -15.44
C LEU A 447 -15.01 -23.81 -16.69
N THR A 448 -15.41 -22.69 -17.27
CA THR A 448 -14.51 -21.93 -18.14
C THR A 448 -14.43 -20.49 -17.70
N VAL A 449 -13.42 -19.79 -18.20
CA VAL A 449 -13.08 -18.45 -17.74
C VAL A 449 -12.81 -17.60 -18.95
N ARG A 450 -13.38 -16.40 -18.94
CA ARG A 450 -12.93 -15.32 -19.81
C ARG A 450 -12.05 -14.39 -18.99
N PRO A 451 -10.72 -14.39 -19.21
CA PRO A 451 -9.80 -13.57 -18.44
C PRO A 451 -10.04 -12.08 -18.70
N GLY A 452 -9.71 -11.27 -17.71
CA GLY A 452 -9.80 -9.83 -17.74
C GLY A 452 -8.81 -9.22 -16.74
N ILE A 453 -8.56 -7.92 -16.87
CA ILE A 453 -7.57 -7.24 -16.03
C ILE A 453 -8.13 -7.07 -14.62
N GLY A 454 -7.56 -7.80 -13.66
CA GLY A 454 -7.96 -7.78 -12.26
C GLY A 454 -9.22 -8.60 -11.95
N TYR A 455 -9.86 -9.21 -12.96
CA TYR A 455 -11.06 -10.03 -12.77
C TYR A 455 -11.21 -11.05 -13.89
N ALA A 456 -11.79 -12.20 -13.56
CA ALA A 456 -12.09 -13.26 -14.49
C ALA A 456 -13.59 -13.52 -14.52
N THR A 457 -14.21 -13.55 -15.72
CA THR A 457 -15.61 -13.99 -15.82
C THR A 457 -15.65 -15.51 -15.76
N VAL A 458 -16.29 -16.07 -14.75
CA VAL A 458 -16.51 -17.52 -14.61
C VAL A 458 -17.78 -17.90 -15.36
N LEU A 459 -17.70 -18.93 -16.18
CA LEU A 459 -18.77 -19.43 -17.06
C LEU A 459 -19.10 -20.90 -16.73
N ASP A 460 -20.35 -21.27 -16.95
CA ASP A 460 -20.85 -22.65 -16.81
C ASP A 460 -20.46 -23.53 -18.02
N GLY A 461 -19.17 -23.84 -18.14
CA GLY A 461 -18.60 -24.51 -19.31
C GLY A 461 -18.28 -23.57 -20.48
N PRO A 462 -17.75 -24.09 -21.62
CA PRO A 462 -17.16 -23.27 -22.69
C PRO A 462 -18.12 -22.31 -23.38
N ASP A 463 -19.37 -22.73 -23.55
CA ASP A 463 -20.46 -21.95 -24.15
C ASP A 463 -21.52 -21.55 -23.11
N GLY A 464 -21.14 -21.59 -21.83
CA GLY A 464 -22.01 -21.37 -20.69
C GLY A 464 -22.43 -19.92 -20.47
N ALA A 465 -23.52 -19.73 -19.72
CA ALA A 465 -23.88 -18.41 -19.22
C ALA A 465 -22.85 -17.94 -18.17
N PRO A 466 -22.64 -16.61 -18.02
CA PRO A 466 -21.84 -16.08 -16.93
C PRO A 466 -22.43 -16.47 -15.57
N LEU A 467 -21.61 -17.09 -14.72
CA LEU A 467 -21.92 -17.39 -13.33
C LEU A 467 -21.58 -16.20 -12.41
N GLY A 468 -20.62 -15.37 -12.84
CA GLY A 468 -20.22 -14.14 -12.17
C GLY A 468 -18.74 -13.85 -12.41
N LEU A 469 -18.20 -12.90 -11.67
CA LEU A 469 -16.78 -12.53 -11.72
C LEU A 469 -16.05 -13.03 -10.48
N PHE A 470 -14.86 -13.57 -10.72
CA PHE A 470 -13.84 -13.76 -9.71
C PHE A 470 -12.88 -12.57 -9.76
N HIS A 471 -12.67 -11.93 -8.62
CA HIS A 471 -11.74 -10.81 -8.51
C HIS A 471 -10.33 -11.34 -8.21
N HIS A 472 -9.35 -10.94 -9.02
CA HIS A 472 -7.94 -11.32 -8.87
C HIS A 472 -7.02 -10.11 -9.07
N PRO A 473 -6.78 -9.30 -8.03
CA PRO A 473 -6.06 -8.06 -8.21
C PRO A 473 -4.58 -8.21 -8.59
N ASP A 474 -3.99 -9.39 -8.42
CA ASP A 474 -2.55 -9.65 -8.51
C ASP A 474 -2.12 -10.47 -9.73
N ALA A 475 -3.05 -11.10 -10.45
CA ALA A 475 -2.73 -11.99 -11.58
C ALA A 475 -3.01 -11.34 -12.94
N GLU A 476 -2.17 -11.66 -13.93
CA GLU A 476 -2.27 -11.21 -15.32
C GLU A 476 -3.43 -11.90 -16.04
N THR A 477 -3.56 -13.21 -15.82
CA THR A 477 -4.55 -14.04 -16.52
C THR A 477 -5.05 -15.18 -15.63
N ALA A 478 -6.13 -15.82 -16.09
CA ALA A 478 -6.75 -16.94 -15.39
C ALA A 478 -7.31 -17.97 -16.36
N GLY A 479 -7.27 -19.23 -15.95
CA GLY A 479 -7.84 -20.38 -16.65
C GLY A 479 -8.54 -21.32 -15.68
N ALA A 480 -9.26 -22.31 -16.20
CA ALA A 480 -9.95 -23.30 -15.37
C ALA A 480 -9.46 -24.71 -15.67
N VAL A 481 -9.35 -25.53 -14.61
CA VAL A 481 -9.05 -26.97 -14.70
C VAL A 481 -10.00 -27.71 -13.76
N GLY A 482 -10.93 -28.48 -14.33
CA GLY A 482 -12.04 -29.03 -13.54
C GLY A 482 -12.87 -27.94 -12.87
N ASP A 483 -12.97 -28.00 -11.54
CA ASP A 483 -13.64 -27.03 -10.66
C ASP A 483 -12.70 -25.95 -10.10
N LEU A 484 -11.42 -25.98 -10.48
CA LEU A 484 -10.41 -25.04 -10.03
C LEU A 484 -10.32 -23.86 -10.98
N LEU A 485 -10.14 -22.68 -10.40
CA LEU A 485 -9.63 -21.50 -11.09
C LEU A 485 -8.12 -21.44 -10.83
N VAL A 486 -7.33 -21.41 -11.91
CA VAL A 486 -5.88 -21.24 -11.85
C VAL A 486 -5.51 -19.86 -12.36
N LEU A 487 -4.75 -19.14 -11.56
CA LEU A 487 -4.35 -17.77 -11.82
C LEU A 487 -2.84 -17.73 -11.97
N ALA A 488 -2.37 -16.94 -12.93
CA ALA A 488 -0.95 -16.86 -13.26
C ALA A 488 -0.55 -15.42 -13.57
N GLY A 489 0.70 -15.12 -13.29
CA GLY A 489 1.39 -13.90 -13.68
C GLY A 489 2.88 -14.01 -13.35
N VAL A 490 3.59 -12.90 -13.43
CA VAL A 490 5.03 -12.85 -13.18
C VAL A 490 5.46 -13.39 -11.82
N ARG A 491 4.61 -13.31 -10.79
CA ARG A 491 4.95 -13.80 -9.44
C ARG A 491 4.84 -15.32 -9.30
N GLY A 492 4.23 -16.01 -10.26
CA GLY A 492 4.02 -17.46 -10.20
C GLY A 492 2.62 -17.86 -10.63
N ALA A 493 2.11 -18.94 -10.05
CA ALA A 493 0.73 -19.36 -10.23
C ALA A 493 0.12 -19.86 -8.92
N TYR A 494 -1.19 -19.77 -8.80
CA TYR A 494 -1.94 -20.36 -7.69
C TYR A 494 -3.30 -20.88 -8.17
N ALA A 495 -3.85 -21.86 -7.44
CA ALA A 495 -5.19 -22.36 -7.69
C ALA A 495 -6.11 -22.13 -6.50
N VAL A 496 -7.33 -21.73 -6.84
CA VAL A 496 -8.42 -21.56 -5.88
C VAL A 496 -9.63 -22.38 -6.32
N ARG A 497 -10.43 -22.76 -5.34
CA ARG A 497 -11.78 -23.27 -5.56
C ARG A 497 -12.76 -22.14 -5.26
N PRO A 498 -13.40 -21.53 -6.29
CA PRO A 498 -14.39 -20.50 -6.07
C PRO A 498 -15.72 -21.10 -5.58
N ASP A 499 -16.44 -20.37 -4.75
CA ASP A 499 -17.86 -20.62 -4.50
C ASP A 499 -18.67 -19.86 -5.57
N VAL A 500 -19.10 -20.60 -6.60
CA VAL A 500 -19.83 -20.05 -7.74
C VAL A 500 -21.14 -19.36 -7.34
N GLY A 501 -21.75 -19.74 -6.22
CA GLY A 501 -22.99 -19.12 -5.72
C GLY A 501 -22.77 -17.74 -5.09
N LEU A 502 -21.52 -17.37 -4.82
CA LEU A 502 -21.12 -16.10 -4.21
C LEU A 502 -20.44 -15.15 -5.19
N LEU A 503 -20.23 -15.57 -6.44
CA LEU A 503 -19.68 -14.73 -7.50
C LEU A 503 -20.65 -13.58 -7.84
N ARG A 504 -20.09 -12.45 -8.25
CA ARG A 504 -20.84 -11.18 -8.40
C ARG A 504 -20.70 -10.61 -9.80
N ASP A 505 -21.59 -9.68 -10.12
CA ASP A 505 -21.41 -8.79 -11.28
C ASP A 505 -20.21 -7.85 -11.08
N ALA A 506 -19.75 -7.24 -12.17
CA ALA A 506 -18.68 -6.24 -12.14
C ALA A 506 -18.99 -5.12 -11.14
N PRO A 507 -18.06 -4.79 -10.23
CA PRO A 507 -18.25 -3.62 -9.40
C PRO A 507 -18.31 -2.39 -10.31
N ALA A 508 -19.16 -1.42 -9.94
CA ALA A 508 -19.31 -0.18 -10.72
C ALA A 508 -18.00 0.62 -10.82
N HIS A 509 -17.09 0.39 -9.87
CA HIS A 509 -15.78 1.01 -9.77
C HIS A 509 -14.72 -0.06 -9.47
N ARG A 510 -13.47 0.20 -9.87
CA ARG A 510 -12.34 -0.67 -9.53
C ARG A 510 -12.13 -0.63 -8.01
N LEU A 511 -11.90 -1.78 -7.38
CA LEU A 511 -11.76 -1.91 -5.93
C LEU A 511 -10.40 -1.42 -5.38
N VAL A 512 -9.73 -0.47 -6.05
CA VAL A 512 -8.43 0.05 -5.63
C VAL A 512 -8.57 1.23 -4.65
N PRO A 513 -7.64 1.41 -3.69
CA PRO A 513 -7.57 2.64 -2.92
C PRO A 513 -7.45 3.85 -3.86
N LEU A 514 -8.34 4.84 -3.72
CA LEU A 514 -8.33 6.04 -4.55
C LEU A 514 -7.28 7.04 -4.03
N VAL A 515 -7.02 7.03 -2.72
CA VAL A 515 -6.12 7.95 -2.03
C VAL A 515 -4.87 7.23 -1.51
N GLY A 516 -3.83 7.21 -2.36
CA GLY A 516 -2.43 6.92 -2.06
C GLY A 516 -2.11 5.59 -1.36
N SER A 517 -0.82 5.25 -1.25
CA SER A 517 -0.38 4.06 -0.53
C SER A 517 -0.50 4.23 1.00
N PHE A 518 -0.45 3.11 1.73
CA PHE A 518 -0.56 3.07 3.19
C PHE A 518 0.77 3.28 3.92
N GLY A 519 1.79 3.84 3.26
CA GLY A 519 3.15 4.05 3.78
C GLY A 519 4.20 3.32 2.92
N ARG A 520 5.38 3.01 3.45
CA ARG A 520 6.48 2.30 2.79
C ARG A 520 6.99 1.13 3.64
N GLN A 521 7.46 0.08 2.99
CA GLN A 521 8.18 -0.97 3.69
C GLN A 521 9.60 -0.48 3.98
N LEU A 522 10.07 -0.69 5.20
CA LEU A 522 11.45 -0.42 5.56
C LEU A 522 12.36 -1.41 4.83
N PRO A 523 13.37 -0.92 4.10
CA PRO A 523 14.28 -1.78 3.37
C PRO A 523 15.10 -2.63 4.33
N ARG A 524 15.29 -3.92 4.01
CA ARG A 524 16.21 -4.77 4.75
C ARG A 524 17.67 -4.33 4.52
N PRO A 525 18.47 -4.14 5.59
CA PRO A 525 19.90 -3.94 5.42
C PRO A 525 20.55 -5.20 4.83
N TYR A 526 21.70 -5.03 4.19
CA TYR A 526 22.54 -6.17 3.82
C TYR A 526 23.07 -6.85 5.08
N ASP A 527 22.88 -8.16 5.17
CA ASP A 527 23.46 -8.99 6.23
C ASP A 527 24.44 -10.00 5.59
N PRO A 528 25.76 -9.83 5.78
CA PRO A 528 26.75 -10.78 5.31
C PRO A 528 26.54 -12.20 5.85
N ALA A 529 25.99 -12.35 7.06
CA ALA A 529 25.78 -13.67 7.67
C ALA A 529 24.58 -14.43 7.07
N ALA A 530 23.62 -13.72 6.49
CA ALA A 530 22.48 -14.28 5.79
C ALA A 530 22.73 -14.48 4.29
N THR A 531 23.86 -13.98 3.78
CA THR A 531 24.19 -14.06 2.35
C THR A 531 25.00 -15.34 2.11
N PRO A 532 24.61 -16.17 1.12
CA PRO A 532 25.41 -17.31 0.68
C PRO A 532 26.84 -16.93 0.32
N ASP A 533 27.75 -17.90 0.26
CA ASP A 533 29.06 -17.63 -0.34
C ASP A 533 28.90 -17.17 -1.80
N LEU A 534 29.89 -16.42 -2.30
CA LEU A 534 29.78 -15.75 -3.61
C LEU A 534 29.50 -16.74 -4.75
N ARG A 535 30.10 -17.93 -4.73
CA ARG A 535 29.85 -18.94 -5.75
C ARG A 535 28.39 -19.35 -5.71
N GLN A 536 27.88 -19.74 -4.55
CA GLN A 536 26.48 -20.12 -4.40
C GLN A 536 25.53 -18.99 -4.81
N LEU A 537 25.85 -17.74 -4.44
CA LEU A 537 25.06 -16.57 -4.82
C LEU A 537 25.02 -16.35 -6.34
N LEU A 538 26.16 -16.50 -7.03
CA LEU A 538 26.25 -16.39 -8.48
C LEU A 538 25.54 -17.55 -9.20
N GLU A 539 25.66 -18.78 -8.69
CA GLU A 539 24.96 -19.96 -9.21
C GLU A 539 23.43 -19.79 -9.07
N GLN A 540 22.95 -19.19 -7.99
CA GLN A 540 21.54 -18.86 -7.79
C GLN A 540 21.04 -17.76 -8.75
N ALA A 541 21.89 -16.80 -9.10
CA ALA A 541 21.51 -15.66 -9.94
C ALA A 541 21.59 -15.97 -11.44
N PHE A 542 22.60 -16.73 -11.87
CA PHE A 542 22.95 -16.91 -13.29
C PHE A 542 23.03 -18.38 -13.74
N GLY A 543 22.82 -19.34 -12.84
CA GLY A 543 23.03 -20.77 -13.11
C GLY A 543 24.50 -21.17 -13.01
N ALA A 544 24.75 -22.45 -12.71
CA ALA A 544 26.11 -22.96 -12.55
C ALA A 544 26.87 -23.04 -13.89
N GLU A 545 26.15 -23.33 -14.96
CA GLU A 545 26.62 -23.35 -16.34
C GLU A 545 26.97 -21.95 -16.89
N GLY A 546 26.43 -20.89 -16.28
CA GLY A 546 26.71 -19.50 -16.64
C GLY A 546 28.00 -18.95 -16.03
N LEU A 547 28.69 -19.72 -15.17
CA LEU A 547 29.93 -19.31 -14.52
C LEU A 547 31.15 -19.82 -15.28
N HIS A 548 32.06 -18.90 -15.61
CA HIS A 548 33.22 -19.18 -16.45
C HIS A 548 34.52 -18.90 -15.68
N PRO A 549 35.17 -19.95 -15.13
CA PRO A 549 36.51 -19.84 -14.55
C PRO A 549 37.54 -19.40 -15.58
N ILE A 550 38.51 -18.61 -15.12
CA ILE A 550 39.59 -18.07 -15.96
C ILE A 550 40.91 -18.64 -15.45
N ASP A 551 41.39 -19.67 -16.14
CA ASP A 551 42.66 -20.33 -15.86
C ASP A 551 43.38 -20.66 -17.18
N PRO A 552 44.58 -20.11 -17.45
CA PRO A 552 45.38 -19.24 -16.58
C PRO A 552 44.83 -17.81 -16.47
N VAL A 553 44.85 -17.27 -15.25
CA VAL A 553 44.58 -15.84 -15.00
C VAL A 553 45.71 -14.98 -15.59
N PRO A 554 45.42 -13.92 -16.38
CA PRO A 554 46.43 -13.05 -16.97
C PRO A 554 47.47 -12.51 -15.97
N ASP A 555 48.74 -12.45 -16.40
CA ASP A 555 49.86 -12.00 -15.55
C ASP A 555 49.72 -10.54 -15.06
N GLY A 556 48.98 -9.71 -15.81
CA GLY A 556 48.69 -8.32 -15.43
C GLY A 556 47.79 -8.18 -14.19
N ILE A 557 47.05 -9.22 -13.84
CA ILE A 557 46.21 -9.25 -12.64
C ILE A 557 47.06 -9.74 -11.47
N THR A 558 47.62 -8.83 -10.69
CA THR A 558 48.53 -9.12 -9.57
C THR A 558 47.84 -9.17 -8.22
N HIS A 559 46.61 -8.63 -8.11
CA HIS A 559 45.82 -8.68 -6.90
C HIS A 559 45.42 -10.12 -6.54
N GLY A 560 46.00 -10.67 -5.47
CA GLY A 560 45.86 -12.07 -5.06
C GLY A 560 44.41 -12.55 -4.94
N PRO A 561 43.54 -11.89 -4.17
CA PRO A 561 42.13 -12.27 -4.03
C PRO A 561 41.38 -12.31 -5.37
N THR A 562 41.65 -11.36 -6.26
CA THR A 562 41.05 -11.33 -7.61
C THR A 562 41.51 -12.51 -8.45
N ARG A 563 42.80 -12.89 -8.39
CA ARG A 563 43.31 -14.07 -9.11
C ARG A 563 42.64 -15.35 -8.64
N GLU A 564 42.53 -15.54 -7.32
CA GLU A 564 41.89 -16.71 -6.74
C GLU A 564 40.41 -16.78 -7.12
N LEU A 565 39.69 -15.67 -7.04
CA LEU A 565 38.28 -15.59 -7.42
C LEU A 565 38.07 -15.93 -8.90
N LEU A 566 38.86 -15.37 -9.81
CA LEU A 566 38.74 -15.64 -11.25
C LEU A 566 39.05 -17.11 -11.60
N ALA A 567 40.04 -17.71 -10.95
CA ALA A 567 40.43 -19.10 -11.20
C ALA A 567 39.44 -20.10 -10.58
N THR A 568 38.90 -19.80 -9.40
CA THR A 568 38.07 -20.75 -8.64
C THR A 568 36.59 -20.55 -8.82
N VAL A 569 36.08 -19.32 -8.88
CA VAL A 569 34.64 -19.00 -9.02
C VAL A 569 34.32 -18.64 -10.46
N GLY A 570 35.14 -17.78 -11.07
CA GLY A 570 34.95 -17.28 -12.44
C GLY A 570 34.04 -16.06 -12.53
N LEU A 571 33.71 -15.68 -13.77
CA LEU A 571 32.81 -14.58 -14.09
C LEU A 571 31.50 -15.12 -14.68
N PRO A 572 30.33 -14.55 -14.33
CA PRO A 572 29.09 -14.88 -14.99
C PRO A 572 29.04 -14.29 -16.41
N ALA A 573 28.39 -14.98 -17.33
CA ALA A 573 27.92 -14.38 -18.57
C ALA A 573 26.61 -13.63 -18.30
N VAL A 574 26.58 -12.32 -18.57
CA VAL A 574 25.42 -11.47 -18.22
C VAL A 574 25.10 -10.56 -19.40
N ASP A 575 23.82 -10.45 -19.72
CA ASP A 575 23.26 -9.40 -20.58
C ASP A 575 22.06 -8.80 -19.83
N SER A 576 22.29 -7.69 -19.12
CA SER A 576 21.30 -7.11 -18.22
C SER A 576 20.45 -6.07 -18.96
N PRO A 577 19.11 -6.11 -18.83
CA PRO A 577 18.22 -5.08 -19.39
C PRO A 577 18.48 -3.70 -18.80
N THR A 578 19.13 -3.61 -17.62
CA THR A 578 19.50 -2.33 -17.00
C THR A 578 20.77 -1.70 -17.61
N GLY A 579 21.24 -2.21 -18.76
CA GLY A 579 22.26 -1.56 -19.58
C GLY A 579 23.71 -1.93 -19.28
N TYR A 580 23.99 -3.12 -18.74
CA TYR A 580 25.34 -3.64 -18.60
C TYR A 580 25.43 -5.10 -19.02
N TRP A 581 26.63 -5.54 -19.41
CA TRP A 581 26.88 -6.93 -19.80
C TRP A 581 28.27 -7.37 -19.39
N LEU A 582 28.42 -8.66 -19.15
CA LEU A 582 29.69 -9.34 -18.90
C LEU A 582 29.88 -10.40 -19.96
N THR A 583 31.03 -10.34 -20.64
CA THR A 583 31.40 -11.32 -21.67
C THR A 583 32.66 -12.02 -21.23
N PRO A 584 32.56 -13.12 -20.47
CA PRO A 584 33.72 -13.87 -20.01
C PRO A 584 34.43 -14.52 -21.20
N GLY A 585 35.33 -13.77 -21.83
CA GLY A 585 36.27 -14.26 -22.83
C GLY A 585 37.52 -14.78 -22.14
N ALA A 586 37.99 -15.95 -22.54
CA ALA A 586 39.12 -16.70 -21.93
C ALA A 586 40.49 -15.97 -21.88
N GLN A 587 40.54 -14.65 -22.11
CA GLN A 587 41.78 -13.86 -22.18
C GLN A 587 41.74 -12.50 -21.48
N LEU A 588 40.59 -12.01 -20.97
CA LEU A 588 40.43 -10.68 -20.31
C LEU A 588 41.41 -9.62 -20.87
N PRO A 589 41.25 -9.18 -22.12
CA PRO A 589 42.29 -8.43 -22.83
C PRO A 589 42.61 -7.11 -22.12
N ALA A 590 43.90 -6.75 -22.10
CA ALA A 590 44.34 -5.50 -21.50
C ALA A 590 43.84 -4.29 -22.31
N ARG A 591 43.44 -3.23 -21.61
CA ARG A 591 42.97 -1.96 -22.16
C ARG A 591 43.80 -0.80 -21.63
N PRO A 592 44.28 0.11 -22.48
CA PRO A 592 44.89 1.35 -22.02
C PRO A 592 43.83 2.28 -21.43
N TRP A 593 44.19 3.06 -20.42
CA TRP A 593 43.32 4.13 -19.93
C TRP A 593 43.19 5.23 -21.00
N PRO A 594 42.01 5.85 -21.18
CA PRO A 594 41.82 6.89 -22.20
C PRO A 594 42.68 8.13 -21.94
N ASP A 595 43.32 8.64 -22.99
CA ASP A 595 44.11 9.87 -22.93
C ASP A 595 43.23 11.08 -22.57
N GLY A 596 43.74 11.95 -21.68
CA GLY A 596 43.04 13.18 -21.29
C GLY A 596 41.91 12.99 -20.26
N VAL A 597 41.67 11.77 -19.80
CA VAL A 597 40.75 11.44 -18.70
C VAL A 597 41.57 11.18 -17.44
N GLU A 598 41.13 11.71 -16.29
CA GLU A 598 41.78 11.44 -15.00
C GLU A 598 41.83 9.92 -14.74
N GLN A 599 43.03 9.40 -14.50
CA GLN A 599 43.24 7.98 -14.28
C GLN A 599 42.87 7.60 -12.86
N LEU A 600 42.02 6.59 -12.73
CA LEU A 600 41.69 5.97 -11.45
C LEU A 600 42.34 4.58 -11.37
N GLY A 601 43.07 4.32 -10.29
CA GLY A 601 43.85 3.09 -10.13
C GLY A 601 45.22 3.13 -10.83
N THR A 602 45.91 2.00 -10.85
CA THR A 602 47.29 1.91 -11.38
C THR A 602 47.42 1.01 -12.60
N GLY A 603 46.41 0.18 -12.87
CA GLY A 603 46.42 -0.79 -13.96
C GLY A 603 47.45 -1.91 -13.77
N PRO A 604 47.63 -2.80 -14.77
CA PRO A 604 46.96 -2.80 -16.07
C PRO A 604 45.45 -3.06 -15.95
N TYR A 605 44.66 -2.48 -16.85
CA TYR A 605 43.21 -2.65 -16.89
C TYR A 605 42.83 -3.78 -17.83
N HIS A 606 41.88 -4.62 -17.44
CA HIS A 606 41.45 -5.81 -18.19
C HIS A 606 39.95 -5.73 -18.50
N LEU A 607 39.55 -5.93 -19.76
CA LEU A 607 38.15 -5.83 -20.17
C LEU A 607 37.29 -6.97 -19.58
N LEU A 608 36.20 -6.61 -18.90
CA LEU A 608 35.18 -7.54 -18.39
C LEU A 608 33.93 -7.57 -19.28
N GLY A 609 33.57 -6.42 -19.86
CA GLY A 609 32.33 -6.25 -20.61
C GLY A 609 32.01 -4.77 -20.84
N GLY A 610 30.75 -4.38 -20.68
CA GLY A 610 30.33 -2.99 -20.82
C GLY A 610 29.30 -2.54 -19.81
N TRP A 611 29.27 -1.24 -19.55
CA TRP A 611 28.36 -0.57 -18.63
C TRP A 611 27.88 0.75 -19.23
N LEU A 612 26.57 0.82 -19.54
CA LEU A 612 25.90 1.98 -20.11
C LEU A 612 26.69 2.55 -21.30
N GLY A 613 27.02 1.68 -22.25
CA GLY A 613 27.73 2.02 -23.49
C GLY A 613 29.24 2.30 -23.36
N ALA A 614 29.84 2.16 -22.18
CA ALA A 614 31.28 2.31 -21.95
C ALA A 614 31.94 0.96 -21.58
N ASP A 615 33.26 0.85 -21.77
CA ASP A 615 34.00 -0.36 -21.40
C ASP A 615 34.00 -0.55 -19.88
N LEU A 616 33.66 -1.75 -19.41
CA LEU A 616 33.78 -2.16 -18.03
C LEU A 616 35.09 -2.92 -17.85
N VAL A 617 35.98 -2.42 -17.00
CA VAL A 617 37.34 -2.95 -16.82
C VAL A 617 37.64 -3.30 -15.38
N LEU A 618 38.53 -4.26 -15.19
CA LEU A 618 39.14 -4.67 -13.92
C LEU A 618 40.53 -4.06 -13.82
N ASP A 619 40.84 -3.32 -12.76
CA ASP A 619 42.22 -2.97 -12.42
C ASP A 619 42.93 -4.20 -11.84
N GLY A 620 43.94 -4.69 -12.56
CA GLY A 620 44.70 -5.87 -12.15
C GLY A 620 45.53 -5.69 -10.87
N SER A 621 45.81 -4.45 -10.45
CA SER A 621 46.66 -4.14 -9.30
C SER A 621 45.93 -4.23 -7.95
N ASP A 622 44.69 -3.75 -7.88
CA ASP A 622 43.90 -3.67 -6.65
C ASP A 622 42.51 -4.34 -6.75
N GLY A 623 42.16 -4.86 -7.93
CA GLY A 623 40.93 -5.61 -8.15
C GLY A 623 39.68 -4.75 -8.29
N ARG A 624 39.79 -3.42 -8.37
CA ARG A 624 38.63 -2.54 -8.59
C ARG A 624 37.99 -2.76 -9.96
N VAL A 625 36.69 -2.56 -10.03
CA VAL A 625 35.93 -2.59 -11.28
C VAL A 625 35.53 -1.16 -11.64
N LEU A 626 35.89 -0.76 -12.85
CA LEU A 626 35.79 0.62 -13.33
C LEU A 626 35.05 0.70 -14.66
N ARG A 627 34.23 1.73 -14.82
CA ARG A 627 33.65 2.16 -16.08
C ARG A 627 34.57 3.15 -16.76
N MET A 628 35.12 2.76 -17.89
CA MET A 628 36.09 3.52 -18.67
C MET A 628 35.39 4.36 -19.72
N MET A 629 35.09 5.62 -19.40
CA MET A 629 34.44 6.55 -20.34
C MET A 629 35.42 7.01 -21.45
N PRO A 630 35.03 6.95 -22.73
CA PRO A 630 35.86 7.47 -23.82
C PRO A 630 36.04 8.99 -23.75
N ALA A 631 37.25 9.48 -24.04
CA ALA A 631 37.57 10.92 -24.02
C ALA A 631 36.74 11.77 -25.00
N HIS A 632 36.14 11.16 -26.03
CA HIS A 632 35.32 11.84 -27.03
C HIS A 632 33.85 12.05 -26.59
N TRP A 633 33.44 11.49 -25.44
CA TRP A 633 32.09 11.69 -24.92
C TRP A 633 31.91 13.12 -24.38
N PRO A 634 30.73 13.73 -24.57
CA PRO A 634 30.49 15.08 -24.10
C PRO A 634 30.49 15.15 -22.57
N ASP A 635 30.89 16.28 -21.99
CA ASP A 635 30.86 16.52 -20.55
C ASP A 635 29.46 16.39 -19.92
N THR A 636 28.41 16.50 -20.73
CA THR A 636 27.02 16.31 -20.31
C THR A 636 26.61 14.84 -20.25
N ALA A 637 27.44 13.90 -20.71
CA ALA A 637 27.15 12.48 -20.59
C ALA A 637 27.05 12.09 -19.11
N ARG A 638 25.98 11.36 -18.78
CA ARG A 638 25.74 10.76 -17.47
C ARG A 638 25.56 9.25 -17.68
N PRO A 639 25.91 8.42 -16.69
CA PRO A 639 26.65 8.73 -15.47
C PRO A 639 28.15 9.02 -15.74
N ARG A 640 28.87 9.66 -14.81
CA ARG A 640 30.28 10.10 -14.96
C ARG A 640 31.26 9.39 -14.03
N GLU A 641 30.83 8.96 -12.86
CA GLU A 641 31.75 8.40 -11.87
C GLU A 641 32.22 7.01 -12.32
N PRO A 642 33.55 6.77 -12.40
CA PRO A 642 34.09 5.57 -13.00
C PRO A 642 34.06 4.35 -12.08
N LEU A 643 33.87 4.51 -10.77
CA LEU A 643 33.88 3.38 -9.83
C LEU A 643 32.59 2.56 -9.97
N ILE A 644 32.71 1.26 -10.24
CA ILE A 644 31.58 0.31 -10.28
C ILE A 644 31.68 -0.72 -9.14
N GLY A 645 32.88 -1.02 -8.67
CA GLY A 645 33.10 -1.83 -7.48
C GLY A 645 34.48 -1.59 -6.88
N THR A 646 34.56 -1.50 -5.55
CA THR A 646 35.84 -1.35 -4.82
C THR A 646 36.70 -2.61 -4.87
N THR A 647 36.09 -3.76 -5.17
CA THR A 647 36.76 -5.03 -5.51
C THR A 647 35.89 -5.83 -6.47
N LEU A 648 36.49 -6.78 -7.19
CA LEU A 648 35.76 -7.71 -8.07
C LEU A 648 34.73 -8.53 -7.28
N GLU A 649 35.06 -8.99 -6.07
CA GLU A 649 34.15 -9.75 -5.20
C GLU A 649 32.89 -8.94 -4.87
N ARG A 650 33.05 -7.69 -4.44
CA ARG A 650 31.92 -6.80 -4.13
C ARG A 650 31.08 -6.49 -5.37
N PHE A 651 31.72 -6.20 -6.49
CA PHE A 651 31.03 -5.99 -7.76
C PHE A 651 30.16 -7.21 -8.15
N LEU A 652 30.74 -8.41 -8.11
CA LEU A 652 30.03 -9.65 -8.43
C LEU A 652 28.89 -9.93 -7.44
N THR A 653 29.09 -9.62 -6.15
CA THR A 653 28.05 -9.73 -5.13
C THR A 653 26.90 -8.77 -5.44
N MET A 654 27.19 -7.51 -5.80
CA MET A 654 26.19 -6.51 -6.14
C MET A 654 25.35 -6.90 -7.36
N ILE A 655 25.97 -7.33 -8.47
CA ILE A 655 25.22 -7.74 -9.66
C ILE A 655 24.42 -9.02 -9.44
N ALA A 656 24.90 -9.95 -8.60
CA ALA A 656 24.15 -11.16 -8.27
C ALA A 656 22.90 -10.84 -7.44
N VAL A 657 23.03 -9.95 -6.44
CA VAL A 657 21.88 -9.43 -5.69
C VAL A 657 20.94 -8.67 -6.63
N GLN A 658 21.44 -7.81 -7.51
CA GLN A 658 20.59 -7.11 -8.47
C GLN A 658 19.81 -8.08 -9.37
N ALA A 659 20.48 -9.10 -9.93
CA ALA A 659 19.86 -10.10 -10.79
C ALA A 659 18.71 -10.84 -10.07
N GLN A 660 18.92 -11.20 -8.81
CA GLN A 660 17.85 -11.79 -7.99
C GLN A 660 16.63 -10.86 -7.86
N TYR A 661 16.85 -9.55 -7.68
CA TYR A 661 15.77 -8.57 -7.61
C TYR A 661 15.10 -8.32 -8.95
N LEU A 662 15.83 -8.40 -10.07
CA LEU A 662 15.24 -8.35 -11.42
C LEU A 662 14.21 -9.47 -11.63
N THR A 663 14.43 -10.67 -11.09
CA THR A 663 13.44 -11.76 -11.18
C THR A 663 12.14 -11.51 -10.40
N ALA A 664 12.18 -10.59 -9.42
CA ALA A 664 11.02 -10.23 -8.60
C ALA A 664 10.42 -8.88 -8.98
N TYR A 665 11.15 -8.05 -9.73
CA TYR A 665 10.71 -6.73 -10.12
C TYR A 665 9.77 -6.82 -11.30
N TRP A 666 8.64 -6.12 -11.18
CA TRP A 666 7.79 -5.84 -12.31
C TRP A 666 7.37 -4.38 -12.29
N PRO A 667 7.41 -3.67 -13.43
CA PRO A 667 6.97 -2.29 -13.49
C PRO A 667 5.50 -2.17 -13.10
N ARG A 668 5.16 -1.11 -12.35
CA ARG A 668 3.77 -0.75 -11.95
C ARG A 668 3.11 -1.64 -10.89
N GLU A 669 3.81 -2.62 -10.35
CA GLU A 669 3.36 -3.35 -9.17
C GLU A 669 3.34 -2.46 -7.92
N ALA A 670 2.47 -2.79 -6.96
CA ALA A 670 2.30 -1.99 -5.75
C ALA A 670 3.55 -1.93 -4.85
N ASP A 671 4.45 -2.91 -4.97
CA ASP A 671 5.67 -3.04 -4.17
C ASP A 671 6.97 -2.72 -4.94
N SER A 672 6.92 -2.32 -6.21
CA SER A 672 8.11 -2.03 -7.03
C SER A 672 9.02 -0.97 -6.41
N ASN A 673 8.44 0.09 -5.85
CA ASN A 673 9.20 1.16 -5.19
C ASN A 673 9.88 0.68 -3.89
N ASP A 674 9.18 -0.14 -3.12
CA ASP A 674 9.74 -0.72 -1.89
C ASP A 674 10.87 -1.72 -2.22
N LEU A 675 10.69 -2.50 -3.29
CA LEU A 675 11.71 -3.41 -3.83
C LEU A 675 12.97 -2.66 -4.25
N LEU A 676 12.84 -1.60 -5.06
CA LEU A 676 13.99 -0.77 -5.48
C LEU A 676 14.67 -0.08 -4.30
N SER A 677 13.88 0.41 -3.34
CA SER A 677 14.41 0.99 -2.10
C SER A 677 15.21 -0.03 -1.30
N GLU A 678 14.75 -1.28 -1.23
CA GLU A 678 15.47 -2.37 -0.59
C GLU A 678 16.75 -2.73 -1.34
N LEU A 679 16.68 -2.88 -2.66
CA LEU A 679 17.85 -3.17 -3.49
C LEU A 679 18.94 -2.10 -3.27
N ARG A 680 18.60 -0.81 -3.34
CA ARG A 680 19.54 0.29 -3.06
C ARG A 680 20.20 0.16 -1.68
N THR A 681 19.41 -0.17 -0.66
CA THR A 681 19.90 -0.33 0.72
C THR A 681 20.83 -1.53 0.85
N ARG A 682 20.53 -2.65 0.19
CA ARG A 682 21.38 -3.83 0.21
C ARG A 682 22.68 -3.63 -0.58
N LEU A 683 22.61 -3.01 -1.75
CA LEU A 683 23.81 -2.69 -2.55
C LEU A 683 24.76 -1.75 -1.79
N ALA A 684 24.24 -0.73 -1.10
CA ALA A 684 25.03 0.15 -0.25
C ALA A 684 25.66 -0.55 0.96
N GLY A 685 25.04 -1.63 1.44
CA GLY A 685 25.63 -2.47 2.49
C GLY A 685 26.73 -3.42 2.01
N ILE A 686 26.78 -3.74 0.71
CA ILE A 686 27.83 -4.55 0.08
C ILE A 686 29.05 -3.67 -0.25
N ASP A 687 28.82 -2.57 -0.96
CA ASP A 687 29.85 -1.62 -1.38
C ASP A 687 29.32 -0.18 -1.31
N PRO A 688 29.53 0.53 -0.18
CA PRO A 688 28.97 1.86 0.00
C PRO A 688 29.56 2.90 -0.95
N ASP A 689 30.85 2.77 -1.29
CA ASP A 689 31.54 3.73 -2.16
C ASP A 689 31.06 3.58 -3.60
N ALA A 690 30.93 2.35 -4.10
CA ALA A 690 30.40 2.10 -5.44
C ALA A 690 28.91 2.43 -5.53
N ALA A 691 28.10 2.00 -4.55
CA ALA A 691 26.66 2.26 -4.56
C ALA A 691 26.30 3.75 -4.54
N ALA A 692 27.15 4.61 -3.95
CA ALA A 692 26.96 6.04 -3.93
C ALA A 692 27.19 6.72 -5.30
N THR A 693 27.79 6.02 -6.27
CA THR A 693 28.13 6.60 -7.57
C THR A 693 26.91 6.84 -8.45
N ASP A 694 26.96 7.87 -9.28
CA ASP A 694 25.91 8.14 -10.27
C ASP A 694 25.72 6.97 -11.27
N SER A 695 26.77 6.17 -11.49
CA SER A 695 26.73 4.94 -12.30
C SER A 695 25.74 3.91 -11.75
N TRP A 696 25.77 3.66 -10.44
CA TRP A 696 24.80 2.77 -9.79
C TRP A 696 23.45 3.44 -9.58
N GLN A 697 23.41 4.73 -9.23
CA GLN A 697 22.14 5.43 -9.04
C GLN A 697 21.30 5.41 -10.34
N HIS A 698 21.93 5.61 -11.51
CA HIS A 698 21.25 5.56 -12.80
C HIS A 698 20.70 4.17 -13.14
N VAL A 699 21.49 3.12 -12.91
CA VAL A 699 21.04 1.72 -13.12
C VAL A 699 19.90 1.34 -12.17
N LEU A 700 19.76 2.02 -11.03
CA LEU A 700 18.72 1.79 -10.04
C LEU A 700 17.55 2.78 -10.15
N GLU A 701 17.51 3.63 -11.18
CA GLU A 701 16.36 4.51 -11.45
C GLU A 701 15.15 3.66 -11.87
N PRO A 702 13.92 3.97 -11.41
CA PRO A 702 12.73 3.20 -11.78
C PRO A 702 12.52 3.09 -13.29
N ASP A 703 12.81 4.17 -14.04
CA ASP A 703 12.65 4.21 -15.49
C ASP A 703 13.63 3.28 -16.22
N THR A 704 14.76 2.91 -15.59
CA THR A 704 15.74 1.96 -16.14
C THR A 704 15.29 0.51 -16.02
N TRP A 705 14.30 0.24 -15.16
CA TRP A 705 13.73 -1.09 -14.94
C TRP A 705 12.35 -1.26 -15.59
N ALA A 706 11.83 -0.19 -16.23
CA ALA A 706 10.44 -0.07 -16.68
C ALA A 706 10.16 -0.54 -18.12
#